data_AF-A0A2G6JA98-F1
#
_entry.id   AF-A0A2G6JA98-F1
#
_cell.length_a   1.000
_cell.length_b   1.000
_cell.length_c   1.000
_cell.angle_alpha   90.00
_cell.angle_beta   90.00
_cell.angle_gamma   90.00
#
_symmetry.space_group_name_H-M   'P 1'
#
loop_
_entity.id
_entity.type
_entity.pdbx_description
1 polymer ?
#
loop_
_entity_poly.entity_id
_entity_poly.type
_entity_poly.pdbx_seq_one_letter_code
_entity_poly.pdbx_strand_id
1 'polypeptide(L)'
;MSMGAMSITIALDRPGTFDIVGALGGYPDWSYMMAQMLRLQLAGFCPLERLEDRPDDLDDADADPPVVCGPGRTNSELEYVQSFNQLHYDSNGITMDREFYGEIIENFSTAFGNLAGPSHPDAPSLPAGLDLAWFRDTSAAARCESPQPLPAADSYNAEYNPVGAYPVIPLCDQRGGPEGGEIPPSWFDVDKPRDTPIGPLLAVDINGNGRRDLAEPLFLNPWERFEDVGVDGCADAYEDGAGGCLSEAASDPGDDPNGDRYDWTANPDGTELNDRYDVGEPFDDFGVDGVEAAVSGVTDDGEGNGVWDAVSAFDYLQRYDGERLIREADQATLDAMDFWFDAGIRDALHAGVVGRNLVAALRSRGREVTVYSGFAGRPGTLWPDGDDSAFFGRVFELDYSMGAIGRDVYVEYGDPNATEQMIEDGDGKHVGTALDAVNRLSTFIIMAANRLPEPDVEPDLPLPLEVSRNVHYYSEALQARRSYIVGLPPGYDLDDKADTRYPVLFFLHGLGQDAADLAPAAGVIGLLTQSGDIPKVILVFPDGGCCFVDRETGKRECACRNGEDGEMICVDPDCKGAAETCDERVIAKWRLDRECTKGSLYANMRTNVWGEPRDDLRYMDTIYEIVQDVDANFRTRSAAAP
;
A
#
# COMPACT_ATOMS: atom_id res chain seq x y z
N MET A 1 3.44 -0.63 -6.75
CA MET A 1 3.21 -0.33 -5.32
C MET A 1 4.20 -1.11 -4.48
N SER A 2 4.87 -0.47 -3.53
CA SER A 2 5.80 -1.17 -2.63
C SER A 2 5.01 -1.92 -1.57
N MET A 3 4.82 -3.23 -1.74
CA MET A 3 4.34 -4.06 -0.63
C MET A 3 5.40 -4.24 0.45
N GLY A 4 6.67 -3.95 0.14
CA GLY A 4 7.75 -3.98 1.12
C GLY A 4 7.55 -3.01 2.28
N ALA A 5 6.75 -1.96 2.09
CA ALA A 5 6.39 -1.01 3.15
C ALA A 5 5.58 -1.66 4.30
N MET A 6 4.96 -2.82 4.05
CA MET A 6 4.31 -3.63 5.08
C MET A 6 5.27 -4.19 6.12
N SER A 7 6.58 -4.03 5.93
CA SER A 7 7.57 -4.26 6.99
C SER A 7 7.20 -3.53 8.30
N ILE A 8 6.67 -2.29 8.21
CA ILE A 8 6.25 -1.50 9.37
C ILE A 8 5.12 -2.22 10.12
N THR A 9 4.06 -2.57 9.41
CA THR A 9 2.92 -3.30 9.95
C THR A 9 3.33 -4.65 10.53
N ILE A 10 4.14 -5.43 9.81
CA ILE A 10 4.64 -6.73 10.27
C ILE A 10 5.47 -6.60 11.56
N ALA A 11 6.31 -5.57 11.68
CA ALA A 11 7.10 -5.39 12.88
C ALA A 11 6.25 -4.98 14.09
N LEU A 12 5.22 -4.15 13.86
CA LEU A 12 4.31 -3.66 14.91
C LEU A 12 3.23 -4.68 15.32
N ASP A 13 2.78 -5.54 14.41
CA ASP A 13 1.82 -6.62 14.70
C ASP A 13 2.39 -7.66 15.67
N ARG A 14 3.72 -7.89 15.60
CA ARG A 14 4.42 -8.78 16.55
C ARG A 14 5.68 -8.12 17.13
N PRO A 15 5.51 -7.20 18.10
CA PRO A 15 6.61 -6.49 18.74
C PRO A 15 7.71 -7.41 19.29
N GLY A 16 8.96 -6.97 19.19
CA GLY A 16 10.14 -7.72 19.63
C GLY A 16 10.63 -8.79 18.65
N THR A 17 10.02 -8.90 17.46
CA THR A 17 10.53 -9.75 16.38
C THR A 17 11.66 -9.09 15.59
N PHE A 18 11.63 -7.75 15.46
CA PHE A 18 12.61 -6.97 14.70
C PHE A 18 13.09 -5.79 15.54
N ASP A 19 14.41 -5.58 15.60
CA ASP A 19 15.03 -4.45 16.34
C ASP A 19 15.01 -3.14 15.54
N ILE A 20 15.03 -3.24 14.22
CA ILE A 20 15.06 -2.12 13.28
C ILE A 20 14.11 -2.43 12.14
N VAL A 21 13.27 -1.47 11.78
CA VAL A 21 12.31 -1.61 10.67
C VAL A 21 12.46 -0.45 9.69
N GLY A 22 12.36 -0.76 8.40
CA GLY A 22 12.53 0.19 7.31
C GLY A 22 11.47 0.08 6.23
N ALA A 23 10.95 1.21 5.75
CA ALA A 23 10.14 1.28 4.51
C ALA A 23 10.80 2.21 3.48
N LEU A 24 11.15 1.65 2.32
CA LEU A 24 11.71 2.40 1.20
C LEU A 24 10.57 2.82 0.24
N GLY A 25 9.72 3.73 0.68
CA GLY A 25 8.48 4.17 0.01
C GLY A 25 7.31 3.18 0.12
N GLY A 26 6.13 3.59 -0.36
CA GLY A 26 4.87 2.81 -0.31
C GLY A 26 3.88 3.29 0.75
N TYR A 27 2.82 2.50 0.98
CA TYR A 27 1.73 2.80 1.93
C TYR A 27 1.80 1.87 3.15
N PRO A 28 2.27 2.37 4.29
CA PRO A 28 1.94 1.79 5.60
C PRO A 28 0.80 2.53 6.33
N ASP A 29 0.41 3.73 5.90
CA ASP A 29 -0.78 4.47 6.39
C ASP A 29 -1.95 4.22 5.43
N TRP A 30 -2.86 3.34 5.83
CA TRP A 30 -3.97 2.90 5.00
C TRP A 30 -5.20 3.80 5.12
N SER A 31 -5.36 4.45 6.27
CA SER A 31 -6.40 5.45 6.52
C SER A 31 -6.21 6.62 5.55
N TYR A 32 -4.99 7.17 5.48
CA TYR A 32 -4.67 8.22 4.52
C TYR A 32 -4.85 7.74 3.08
N MET A 33 -4.38 6.54 2.74
CA MET A 33 -4.58 5.99 1.39
C MET A 33 -6.06 5.99 1.01
N MET A 34 -6.95 5.53 1.90
CA MET A 34 -8.38 5.49 1.63
C MET A 34 -8.99 6.89 1.46
N ALA A 35 -8.71 7.81 2.38
CA ALA A 35 -9.22 9.18 2.29
C ALA A 35 -8.73 9.89 1.02
N GLN A 36 -7.44 9.75 0.71
CA GLN A 36 -6.82 10.28 -0.50
C GLN A 36 -7.45 9.67 -1.77
N MET A 37 -7.70 8.36 -1.79
CA MET A 37 -8.31 7.69 -2.93
C MET A 37 -9.71 8.26 -3.20
N LEU A 38 -10.52 8.44 -2.15
CA LEU A 38 -11.88 8.97 -2.27
C LEU A 38 -11.90 10.45 -2.68
N ARG A 39 -10.97 11.26 -2.15
CA ARG A 39 -10.87 12.70 -2.46
C ARG A 39 -10.28 12.97 -3.85
N LEU A 40 -9.34 12.14 -4.31
CA LEU A 40 -8.57 12.37 -5.54
C LEU A 40 -8.83 11.29 -6.61
N GLN A 41 -8.43 10.05 -6.39
CA GLN A 41 -8.39 9.02 -7.42
C GLN A 41 -9.78 8.56 -7.91
N LEU A 42 -10.77 8.54 -7.02
CA LEU A 42 -12.13 8.07 -7.28
C LEU A 42 -13.14 9.22 -7.42
N ALA A 43 -12.64 10.46 -7.47
CA ALA A 43 -13.42 11.70 -7.53
C ALA A 43 -13.41 12.38 -8.91
N GLY A 44 -13.95 13.59 -8.95
CA GLY A 44 -13.87 14.54 -10.07
C GLY A 44 -15.14 14.69 -10.90
N PHE A 45 -16.22 14.09 -10.41
CA PHE A 45 -17.56 14.16 -11.00
C PHE A 45 -18.28 15.45 -10.62
N CYS A 46 -19.24 15.87 -11.45
CA CYS A 46 -20.07 17.02 -11.13
C CYS A 46 -21.19 16.64 -10.15
N PRO A 47 -21.70 17.59 -9.35
CA PRO A 47 -22.89 17.35 -8.52
C PRO A 47 -24.05 16.81 -9.36
N LEU A 48 -24.84 15.90 -8.77
CA LEU A 48 -25.91 15.16 -9.44
C LEU A 48 -26.85 16.07 -10.26
N GLU A 49 -27.31 17.18 -9.68
CA GLU A 49 -28.20 18.15 -10.32
C GLU A 49 -27.69 18.60 -11.71
N ARG A 50 -26.38 18.78 -11.85
CA ARG A 50 -25.75 19.20 -13.12
C ARG A 50 -25.68 18.06 -14.13
N LEU A 51 -25.53 16.83 -13.67
CA LEU A 51 -25.52 15.64 -14.51
C LEU A 51 -26.93 15.33 -15.04
N GLU A 52 -27.94 15.45 -14.18
CA GLU A 52 -29.36 15.23 -14.50
C GLU A 52 -29.89 16.21 -15.56
N ASP A 53 -29.39 17.45 -15.55
CA ASP A 53 -29.78 18.47 -16.52
C ASP A 53 -29.31 18.16 -17.95
N ARG A 54 -28.36 17.22 -18.13
CA ARG A 54 -27.65 16.98 -19.41
C ARG A 54 -27.37 15.49 -19.69
N PRO A 55 -28.40 14.62 -19.67
CA PRO A 55 -28.21 13.17 -19.80
C PRO A 55 -27.62 12.75 -21.16
N ASP A 56 -27.86 13.54 -22.22
CA ASP A 56 -27.36 13.27 -23.56
C ASP A 56 -25.88 13.64 -23.75
N ASP A 57 -25.31 14.46 -22.84
CA ASP A 57 -23.93 14.96 -22.94
C ASP A 57 -22.95 14.18 -22.04
N LEU A 58 -23.42 13.19 -21.28
CA LEU A 58 -22.62 12.53 -20.22
C LEU A 58 -21.36 11.82 -20.72
N ASP A 59 -21.32 11.39 -21.99
CA ASP A 59 -20.16 10.76 -22.61
C ASP A 59 -19.42 11.68 -23.60
N ASP A 60 -19.80 12.96 -23.68
CA ASP A 60 -19.20 13.94 -24.59
C ASP A 60 -18.02 14.68 -23.94
N ALA A 61 -16.81 14.33 -24.36
CA ALA A 61 -15.57 14.97 -23.89
C ALA A 61 -15.46 16.46 -24.31
N ASP A 62 -16.19 16.88 -25.35
CA ASP A 62 -16.18 18.24 -25.89
C ASP A 62 -17.39 19.08 -25.42
N ALA A 63 -18.19 18.56 -24.49
CA ALA A 63 -19.37 19.24 -23.97
C ALA A 63 -19.04 20.66 -23.43
N ASP A 64 -19.85 21.65 -23.79
CA ASP A 64 -19.75 23.03 -23.29
C ASP A 64 -21.07 23.46 -22.62
N PRO A 65 -21.08 23.69 -21.28
CA PRO A 65 -19.94 23.60 -20.36
C PRO A 65 -19.45 22.14 -20.16
N PRO A 66 -18.26 21.89 -19.58
CA PRO A 66 -17.79 20.52 -19.35
C PRO A 66 -18.75 19.69 -18.48
N VAL A 67 -18.84 18.38 -18.72
CA VAL A 67 -19.66 17.44 -17.93
C VAL A 67 -18.89 16.78 -16.78
N VAL A 68 -17.58 17.00 -16.71
CA VAL A 68 -16.72 16.69 -15.56
C VAL A 68 -16.37 17.97 -14.81
N CYS A 69 -16.29 17.92 -13.48
CA CYS A 69 -16.09 19.12 -12.65
C CYS A 69 -14.63 19.34 -12.22
N GLY A 70 -13.74 18.47 -12.67
CA GLY A 70 -12.30 18.62 -12.49
C GLY A 70 -11.77 17.85 -11.29
N PRO A 71 -10.44 17.82 -11.11
CA PRO A 71 -9.80 17.01 -10.09
C PRO A 71 -10.18 17.43 -8.68
N GLY A 72 -10.07 16.48 -7.76
CA GLY A 72 -10.23 16.73 -6.33
C GLY A 72 -9.19 17.73 -5.80
N ARG A 73 -9.48 18.30 -4.64
CA ARG A 73 -8.57 19.23 -3.95
C ARG A 73 -7.50 18.46 -3.19
N THR A 74 -6.27 18.96 -3.23
CA THR A 74 -5.14 18.42 -2.46
C THR A 74 -5.09 19.02 -1.06
N ASN A 75 -4.76 18.22 -0.05
CA ASN A 75 -4.59 18.62 1.34
C ASN A 75 -3.10 18.75 1.73
N SER A 76 -2.17 18.23 0.92
CA SER A 76 -0.72 18.43 1.08
C SER A 76 -0.08 18.93 -0.21
N GLU A 77 1.04 19.64 -0.07
CA GLU A 77 1.89 20.07 -1.17
C GLU A 77 2.63 18.92 -1.88
N LEU A 78 2.70 17.74 -1.26
CA LEU A 78 3.26 16.54 -1.87
C LEU A 78 2.21 15.72 -2.65
N GLU A 79 0.95 16.10 -2.55
CA GLU A 79 -0.09 15.55 -3.40
C GLU A 79 -0.11 16.24 -4.77
N TYR A 80 -0.70 15.57 -5.74
CA TYR A 80 -0.99 16.16 -7.04
C TYR A 80 -2.47 16.01 -7.36
N VAL A 81 -2.99 16.98 -8.09
CA VAL A 81 -4.36 16.98 -8.57
C VAL A 81 -4.58 15.81 -9.52
N GLN A 82 -5.64 15.04 -9.29
CA GLN A 82 -6.08 13.96 -10.15
C GLN A 82 -7.59 13.73 -9.97
N SER A 83 -8.18 12.97 -10.89
CA SER A 83 -9.56 12.47 -10.84
C SER A 83 -9.62 11.06 -11.40
N PHE A 84 -10.75 10.39 -11.25
CA PHE A 84 -10.95 9.08 -11.83
C PHE A 84 -10.76 9.07 -13.36
N ASN A 85 -11.11 10.16 -14.05
CA ASN A 85 -10.94 10.28 -15.50
C ASN A 85 -9.55 10.79 -15.91
N GLN A 86 -8.79 11.42 -15.00
CA GLN A 86 -7.46 11.97 -15.24
C GLN A 86 -6.53 11.56 -14.11
N LEU A 87 -6.25 10.26 -14.04
CA LEU A 87 -5.33 9.68 -13.05
C LEU A 87 -3.90 10.10 -13.34
N HIS A 88 -3.07 10.21 -12.31
CA HIS A 88 -1.66 10.53 -12.49
C HIS A 88 -0.89 9.38 -13.14
N TYR A 89 -0.05 9.72 -14.13
CA TYR A 89 0.84 8.77 -14.80
C TYR A 89 2.29 8.99 -14.38
N ASP A 90 2.93 7.90 -13.95
CA ASP A 90 4.38 7.81 -13.76
C ASP A 90 4.86 6.44 -14.25
N SER A 91 6.11 6.36 -14.69
CA SER A 91 6.78 5.12 -15.09
C SER A 91 8.11 4.89 -14.36
N ASN A 92 8.37 5.65 -13.28
CA ASN A 92 9.57 5.51 -12.47
C ASN A 92 9.45 4.34 -11.48
N GLY A 93 9.97 3.17 -11.87
CA GLY A 93 9.96 1.95 -11.05
C GLY A 93 8.64 1.19 -11.02
N ILE A 94 7.53 1.88 -11.25
CA ILE A 94 6.20 1.32 -11.48
C ILE A 94 5.55 2.06 -12.65
N THR A 95 4.74 1.38 -13.46
CA THR A 95 3.96 2.00 -14.54
C THR A 95 2.54 2.23 -14.05
N MET A 96 2.21 3.48 -13.69
CA MET A 96 0.89 3.91 -13.21
C MET A 96 -0.04 4.21 -14.38
N ASP A 97 -0.33 3.19 -15.19
CA ASP A 97 -1.39 3.28 -16.21
C ASP A 97 -2.76 2.93 -15.63
N ARG A 98 -3.83 3.17 -16.41
CA ARG A 98 -5.21 2.99 -15.95
C ARG A 98 -5.53 1.54 -15.58
N GLU A 99 -4.96 0.57 -16.31
CA GLU A 99 -5.15 -0.85 -16.01
C GLU A 99 -4.51 -1.18 -14.66
N PHE A 100 -3.32 -0.66 -14.39
CA PHE A 100 -2.64 -0.87 -13.12
C PHE A 100 -3.41 -0.29 -11.92
N TYR A 101 -4.07 0.87 -12.04
CA TYR A 101 -4.96 1.38 -10.98
C TYR A 101 -6.12 0.42 -10.69
N GLY A 102 -6.74 -0.18 -11.72
CA GLY A 102 -7.76 -1.20 -11.54
C GLY A 102 -7.23 -2.44 -10.82
N GLU A 103 -6.05 -2.93 -11.21
CA GLU A 103 -5.40 -4.08 -10.56
C GLU A 103 -5.05 -3.80 -9.09
N ILE A 104 -4.65 -2.57 -8.76
CA ILE A 104 -4.40 -2.11 -7.39
C ILE A 104 -5.67 -2.29 -6.55
N ILE A 105 -6.81 -1.77 -7.02
CA ILE A 105 -8.10 -1.82 -6.33
C ILE A 105 -8.55 -3.28 -6.12
N GLU A 106 -8.39 -4.14 -7.12
CA GLU A 106 -8.69 -5.57 -7.01
C GLU A 106 -7.79 -6.26 -6.00
N ASN A 107 -6.49 -5.92 -5.97
CA ASN A 107 -5.54 -6.52 -5.05
C ASN A 107 -5.84 -6.14 -3.59
N PHE A 108 -6.15 -4.86 -3.33
CA PHE A 108 -6.62 -4.41 -2.01
C PHE A 108 -7.93 -5.08 -1.62
N SER A 109 -8.88 -5.18 -2.55
CA SER A 109 -10.16 -5.80 -2.25
C SER A 109 -10.03 -7.29 -1.97
N THR A 110 -9.05 -7.96 -2.59
CA THR A 110 -8.75 -9.36 -2.30
C THR A 110 -8.13 -9.53 -0.89
N ALA A 111 -7.26 -8.60 -0.49
CA ALA A 111 -6.64 -8.63 0.84
C ALA A 111 -7.63 -8.27 1.96
N PHE A 112 -8.37 -7.18 1.81
CA PHE A 112 -9.13 -6.59 2.93
C PHE A 112 -10.65 -6.68 2.78
N GLY A 113 -11.18 -7.06 1.61
CA GLY A 113 -12.60 -6.98 1.26
C GLY A 113 -12.93 -5.71 0.48
N ASN A 114 -14.19 -5.54 0.05
CA ASN A 114 -14.58 -4.40 -0.78
C ASN A 114 -14.51 -3.09 0.04
N LEU A 115 -13.53 -2.24 -0.30
CA LEU A 115 -13.32 -0.95 0.35
C LEU A 115 -14.17 0.18 -0.24
N ALA A 116 -14.82 -0.03 -1.38
CA ALA A 116 -15.65 0.99 -2.03
C ALA A 116 -17.09 1.04 -1.47
N GLY A 117 -17.54 -0.02 -0.78
CA GLY A 117 -18.89 -0.11 -0.26
C GLY A 117 -19.17 -1.44 0.45
N PRO A 118 -20.40 -1.64 0.96
CA PRO A 118 -20.80 -2.89 1.59
C PRO A 118 -20.45 -4.11 0.74
N SER A 119 -19.95 -5.16 1.39
CA SER A 119 -19.44 -6.36 0.71
C SER A 119 -20.53 -7.41 0.52
N HIS A 120 -20.44 -8.18 -0.58
CA HIS A 120 -21.30 -9.35 -0.78
C HIS A 120 -20.98 -10.41 0.31
N PRO A 121 -21.99 -11.02 0.97
CA PRO A 121 -21.78 -11.94 2.09
C PRO A 121 -20.99 -13.20 1.69
N ASP A 122 -21.27 -13.75 0.51
CA ASP A 122 -20.55 -14.91 -0.04
C ASP A 122 -19.37 -14.51 -0.95
N ALA A 123 -19.12 -13.21 -1.11
CA ALA A 123 -18.02 -12.71 -1.92
C ALA A 123 -17.40 -11.39 -1.41
N PRO A 124 -16.58 -11.41 -0.33
CA PRO A 124 -16.21 -10.19 0.40
C PRO A 124 -15.45 -9.14 -0.40
N SER A 125 -14.80 -9.50 -1.52
CA SER A 125 -14.14 -8.52 -2.42
C SER A 125 -15.09 -7.85 -3.41
N LEU A 126 -16.35 -8.29 -3.49
CA LEU A 126 -17.34 -7.81 -4.44
C LEU A 126 -18.43 -6.99 -3.73
N PRO A 127 -19.15 -6.11 -4.45
CA PRO A 127 -20.22 -5.30 -3.86
C PRO A 127 -21.44 -6.10 -3.41
N ALA A 128 -22.08 -5.64 -2.33
CA ALA A 128 -23.39 -6.11 -1.91
C ALA A 128 -24.44 -5.95 -3.03
N GLY A 129 -25.48 -6.78 -3.00
CA GLY A 129 -26.53 -6.81 -4.03
C GLY A 129 -26.13 -7.45 -5.37
N LEU A 130 -24.84 -7.65 -5.65
CA LEU A 130 -24.37 -8.25 -6.92
C LEU A 130 -24.92 -9.68 -7.09
N ASP A 131 -25.51 -9.98 -8.25
CA ASP A 131 -25.85 -11.36 -8.61
C ASP A 131 -24.57 -12.18 -8.84
N LEU A 132 -24.15 -12.90 -7.81
CA LEU A 132 -22.93 -13.68 -7.81
C LEU A 132 -22.98 -14.86 -8.78
N ALA A 133 -24.16 -15.43 -9.05
CA ALA A 133 -24.30 -16.51 -10.02
C ALA A 133 -24.09 -15.97 -11.43
N TRP A 134 -24.75 -14.86 -11.78
CA TRP A 134 -24.50 -14.16 -13.03
C TRP A 134 -23.03 -13.75 -13.18
N PHE A 135 -22.43 -13.17 -12.14
CA PHE A 135 -21.04 -12.70 -12.18
C PHE A 135 -20.05 -13.84 -12.47
N ARG A 136 -20.29 -15.02 -11.90
CA ARG A 136 -19.44 -16.22 -12.06
C ARG A 136 -19.68 -16.96 -13.38
N ASP A 137 -20.92 -17.01 -13.85
CA ASP A 137 -21.29 -17.75 -15.07
C ASP A 137 -21.09 -16.94 -16.35
N THR A 138 -20.82 -15.64 -16.24
CA THR A 138 -20.68 -14.71 -17.37
C THR A 138 -19.22 -14.28 -17.57
N SER A 139 -18.76 -14.24 -18.82
CA SER A 139 -17.41 -13.76 -19.14
C SER A 139 -17.27 -12.26 -18.88
N ALA A 140 -16.04 -11.78 -18.61
CA ALA A 140 -15.75 -10.37 -18.42
C ALA A 140 -16.34 -9.46 -19.51
N ALA A 141 -16.13 -9.81 -20.78
CA ALA A 141 -16.68 -9.05 -21.92
C ALA A 141 -18.21 -9.02 -21.94
N ALA A 142 -18.87 -10.15 -21.64
CA ALA A 142 -20.33 -10.20 -21.61
C ALA A 142 -20.92 -9.45 -20.41
N ARG A 143 -20.19 -9.35 -19.28
CA ARG A 143 -20.57 -8.50 -18.15
C ARG A 143 -20.55 -7.02 -18.51
N CYS A 144 -19.60 -6.59 -19.35
CA CYS A 144 -19.53 -5.21 -19.83
C CYS A 144 -20.53 -4.90 -20.95
N GLU A 145 -20.89 -5.88 -21.78
CA GLU A 145 -21.91 -5.70 -22.84
C GLU A 145 -23.33 -5.60 -22.27
N SER A 146 -23.61 -6.31 -21.18
CA SER A 146 -24.94 -6.36 -20.56
C SER A 146 -24.82 -6.49 -19.04
N PRO A 147 -24.42 -5.42 -18.33
CA PRO A 147 -24.32 -5.45 -16.87
C PRO A 147 -25.69 -5.69 -16.24
N GLN A 148 -25.71 -6.43 -15.13
CA GLN A 148 -26.90 -6.55 -14.28
C GLN A 148 -26.85 -5.46 -13.21
N PRO A 149 -27.82 -4.53 -13.18
CA PRO A 149 -27.90 -3.55 -12.11
C PRO A 149 -28.12 -4.22 -10.75
N LEU A 150 -27.67 -3.55 -9.70
CA LEU A 150 -28.00 -3.92 -8.33
C LEU A 150 -29.51 -3.82 -8.07
N PRO A 151 -30.03 -4.57 -7.08
CA PRO A 151 -31.36 -4.32 -6.55
C PRO A 151 -31.50 -2.87 -6.08
N ALA A 152 -32.69 -2.29 -6.21
CA ALA A 152 -32.95 -0.92 -5.80
C ALA A 152 -32.64 -0.67 -4.31
N ALA A 153 -32.78 -1.69 -3.45
CA ALA A 153 -32.46 -1.62 -2.03
C ALA A 153 -30.95 -1.43 -1.76
N ASP A 154 -30.08 -1.78 -2.70
CA ASP A 154 -28.62 -1.69 -2.59
C ASP A 154 -28.06 -0.54 -3.46
N SER A 155 -28.92 0.35 -3.95
CA SER A 155 -28.57 1.37 -4.94
C SER A 155 -28.57 2.81 -4.39
N TYR A 156 -28.74 2.98 -3.08
CA TYR A 156 -28.76 4.30 -2.45
C TYR A 156 -27.35 4.86 -2.22
N ASN A 157 -27.19 6.15 -2.46
CA ASN A 157 -25.96 6.89 -2.21
C ASN A 157 -26.31 8.38 -2.09
N ALA A 158 -25.86 9.03 -1.03
CA ALA A 158 -26.20 10.42 -0.73
C ALA A 158 -25.87 11.41 -1.86
N GLU A 159 -24.72 11.24 -2.53
CA GLU A 159 -24.22 12.22 -3.49
C GLU A 159 -24.82 12.08 -4.90
N TYR A 160 -25.03 10.84 -5.35
CA TYR A 160 -25.30 10.53 -6.76
C TYR A 160 -26.51 9.62 -6.98
N ASN A 161 -27.12 9.05 -5.94
CA ASN A 161 -28.39 8.32 -6.07
C ASN A 161 -29.27 8.41 -4.81
N PRO A 162 -29.57 9.62 -4.29
CA PRO A 162 -30.16 9.80 -2.96
C PRO A 162 -31.60 9.29 -2.84
N VAL A 163 -32.26 9.04 -3.97
CA VAL A 163 -33.64 8.51 -4.03
C VAL A 163 -33.71 7.16 -4.75
N GLY A 164 -32.57 6.54 -5.07
CA GLY A 164 -32.51 5.25 -5.77
C GLY A 164 -33.15 5.28 -7.17
N ALA A 165 -33.09 6.41 -7.87
CA ALA A 165 -33.72 6.60 -9.18
C ALA A 165 -32.92 5.97 -10.33
N TYR A 166 -31.60 5.88 -10.17
CA TYR A 166 -30.69 5.44 -11.23
C TYR A 166 -30.25 3.99 -11.03
N PRO A 167 -30.13 3.20 -12.11
CA PRO A 167 -29.45 1.91 -12.04
C PRO A 167 -28.01 2.06 -11.53
N VAL A 168 -27.62 1.20 -10.59
CA VAL A 168 -26.22 1.06 -10.17
C VAL A 168 -25.66 -0.22 -10.79
N ILE A 169 -24.60 -0.12 -11.57
CA ILE A 169 -24.07 -1.22 -12.38
C ILE A 169 -22.62 -1.57 -12.02
N PRO A 170 -22.20 -2.83 -12.18
CA PRO A 170 -20.79 -3.22 -12.16
C PRO A 170 -19.94 -2.36 -13.10
N LEU A 171 -18.83 -1.82 -12.58
CA LEU A 171 -17.97 -0.95 -13.36
C LEU A 171 -17.22 -1.75 -14.43
N CYS A 172 -17.35 -1.31 -15.68
CA CYS A 172 -16.42 -1.63 -16.75
C CYS A 172 -15.70 -0.37 -17.22
N ASP A 173 -14.39 -0.47 -17.26
CA ASP A 173 -13.46 0.58 -17.65
C ASP A 173 -12.66 0.11 -18.90
N GLN A 174 -11.59 0.83 -19.25
CA GLN A 174 -10.76 0.59 -20.42
C GLN A 174 -9.36 0.06 -20.08
N ARG A 175 -8.79 -0.75 -20.97
CA ARG A 175 -7.37 -1.18 -20.92
C ARG A 175 -6.44 -0.17 -21.56
N GLY A 176 -5.40 0.20 -20.81
CA GLY A 176 -4.23 0.94 -21.26
C GLY A 176 -4.50 2.33 -21.84
N GLY A 177 -3.45 3.14 -21.98
CA GLY A 177 -3.46 4.37 -22.74
C GLY A 177 -3.60 4.19 -24.24
N PRO A 178 -3.90 5.25 -25.01
CA PRO A 178 -3.75 5.16 -26.47
C PRO A 178 -2.31 4.80 -26.83
N GLU A 179 -2.11 3.73 -27.62
CA GLU A 179 -0.84 3.51 -28.31
C GLU A 179 -0.64 4.69 -29.29
N GLY A 180 0.22 5.66 -28.98
CA GLY A 180 0.66 6.67 -29.95
C GLY A 180 0.22 8.13 -29.74
N GLY A 181 -0.31 8.51 -28.58
CA GLY A 181 -0.08 9.86 -28.00
C GLY A 181 -0.97 11.04 -28.42
N GLU A 182 -2.09 11.22 -27.71
CA GLU A 182 -2.74 12.54 -27.53
C GLU A 182 -3.03 12.85 -26.04
N ILE A 183 -3.29 11.83 -25.21
CA ILE A 183 -3.48 11.93 -23.75
C ILE A 183 -2.63 10.88 -22.99
N PRO A 184 -2.31 11.10 -21.70
CA PRO A 184 -1.58 10.14 -20.87
C PRO A 184 -2.23 8.76 -20.76
N PRO A 185 -1.46 7.67 -20.58
CA PRO A 185 -2.03 6.32 -20.53
C PRO A 185 -2.94 5.98 -19.35
N SER A 186 -2.94 6.83 -18.33
CA SER A 186 -3.78 6.74 -17.15
C SER A 186 -5.15 7.43 -17.34
N TRP A 187 -5.30 8.25 -18.38
CA TRP A 187 -6.52 9.02 -18.61
C TRP A 187 -7.61 8.18 -19.27
N PHE A 188 -8.85 8.51 -18.95
CA PHE A 188 -10.04 7.95 -19.59
C PHE A 188 -10.18 8.48 -21.02
N ASP A 189 -10.55 7.61 -21.95
CA ASP A 189 -10.64 7.91 -23.38
C ASP A 189 -12.04 7.49 -23.88
N VAL A 190 -12.86 8.48 -24.22
CA VAL A 190 -14.26 8.22 -24.60
C VAL A 190 -14.38 7.32 -25.83
N ASP A 191 -13.37 7.30 -26.71
CA ASP A 191 -13.37 6.53 -27.95
C ASP A 191 -12.99 5.05 -27.73
N LYS A 192 -12.51 4.69 -26.54
CA LYS A 192 -12.12 3.31 -26.23
C LYS A 192 -13.28 2.45 -25.72
N PRO A 193 -13.29 1.14 -26.06
CA PRO A 193 -14.23 0.21 -25.45
C PRO A 193 -14.07 0.14 -23.93
N ARG A 194 -15.19 0.16 -23.20
CA ARG A 194 -15.25 -0.09 -21.75
C ARG A 194 -15.48 -1.58 -21.49
N ASP A 195 -14.48 -2.40 -21.80
CA ASP A 195 -14.56 -3.87 -21.80
C ASP A 195 -13.78 -4.54 -20.66
N THR A 196 -13.22 -3.75 -19.76
CA THR A 196 -12.35 -4.20 -18.68
C THR A 196 -13.02 -3.97 -17.34
N PRO A 197 -13.61 -5.02 -16.73
CA PRO A 197 -14.26 -4.88 -15.44
C PRO A 197 -13.24 -4.59 -14.34
N ILE A 198 -13.63 -3.75 -13.38
CA ILE A 198 -12.92 -3.59 -12.10
C ILE A 198 -13.87 -4.10 -11.03
N GLY A 199 -13.71 -5.38 -10.66
CA GLY A 199 -14.74 -6.14 -9.94
C GLY A 199 -15.33 -5.49 -8.67
N PRO A 200 -14.51 -4.86 -7.81
CA PRO A 200 -14.99 -4.21 -6.57
C PRO A 200 -15.79 -2.91 -6.78
N LEU A 201 -15.72 -2.30 -7.97
CA LEU A 201 -16.30 -0.98 -8.21
C LEU A 201 -17.65 -1.04 -8.93
N LEU A 202 -18.45 -0.01 -8.67
CA LEU A 202 -19.77 0.21 -9.25
C LEU A 202 -19.83 1.62 -9.84
N ALA A 203 -20.77 1.85 -10.75
CA ALA A 203 -21.08 3.16 -11.31
C ALA A 203 -22.58 3.44 -11.26
N VAL A 204 -22.94 4.73 -11.16
CA VAL A 204 -24.32 5.19 -11.29
C VAL A 204 -24.59 5.49 -12.77
N ASP A 205 -25.46 4.70 -13.40
CA ASP A 205 -25.85 4.83 -14.81
C ASP A 205 -27.03 5.82 -14.91
N ILE A 206 -26.70 7.10 -15.04
CA ILE A 206 -27.65 8.21 -14.97
C ILE A 206 -28.57 8.23 -16.19
N ASN A 207 -28.04 7.91 -17.38
CA ASN A 207 -28.85 7.89 -18.61
C ASN A 207 -29.49 6.52 -18.91
N GLY A 208 -29.15 5.48 -18.14
CA GLY A 208 -29.75 4.15 -18.21
C GLY A 208 -29.33 3.36 -19.45
N ASN A 209 -28.15 3.64 -20.00
CA ASN A 209 -27.67 3.00 -21.23
C ASN A 209 -26.95 1.66 -20.98
N GLY A 210 -26.75 1.27 -19.72
CA GLY A 210 -26.09 0.03 -19.32
C GLY A 210 -24.57 0.10 -19.41
N ARG A 211 -23.97 1.28 -19.33
CA ARG A 211 -22.52 1.49 -19.41
C ARG A 211 -22.13 2.77 -18.68
N ARG A 212 -21.02 2.72 -17.94
CA ARG A 212 -20.44 3.93 -17.36
C ARG A 212 -19.89 4.87 -18.44
N ASP A 213 -20.48 6.05 -18.54
CA ASP A 213 -20.04 7.16 -19.39
C ASP A 213 -19.02 8.08 -18.69
N LEU A 214 -18.37 8.97 -19.44
CA LEU A 214 -17.32 9.87 -18.93
C LEU A 214 -17.72 10.60 -17.63
N ALA A 215 -18.90 11.21 -17.60
CA ALA A 215 -19.38 12.04 -16.49
C ALA A 215 -20.09 11.24 -15.40
N GLU A 216 -20.35 9.95 -15.62
CA GLU A 216 -21.06 9.12 -14.66
C GLU A 216 -20.17 8.75 -13.47
N PRO A 217 -20.64 9.01 -12.24
CA PRO A 217 -19.85 8.87 -11.04
C PRO A 217 -19.71 7.41 -10.64
N LEU A 218 -18.63 7.14 -9.91
CA LEU A 218 -18.49 5.91 -9.16
C LEU A 218 -19.50 5.89 -8.00
N PHE A 219 -20.02 4.71 -7.69
CA PHE A 219 -20.89 4.49 -6.55
C PHE A 219 -20.05 4.06 -5.35
N LEU A 220 -19.94 4.93 -4.34
CA LEU A 220 -19.02 4.81 -3.21
C LEU A 220 -19.75 5.01 -1.88
N ASN A 221 -19.76 3.98 -1.05
CA ASN A 221 -20.35 3.99 0.30
C ASN A 221 -19.37 3.36 1.33
N PRO A 222 -18.11 3.86 1.44
CA PRO A 222 -17.08 3.23 2.25
C PRO A 222 -17.30 3.42 3.76
N TRP A 223 -17.97 4.51 4.15
CA TRP A 223 -18.24 4.91 5.52
C TRP A 223 -19.29 6.01 5.60
N GLU A 224 -19.78 6.28 6.81
CA GLU A 224 -20.65 7.41 7.10
C GLU A 224 -19.94 8.75 6.86
N ARG A 225 -20.69 9.74 6.35
CA ARG A 225 -20.11 11.04 6.00
C ARG A 225 -19.79 11.78 7.29
N PHE A 226 -18.55 12.25 7.43
CA PHE A 226 -18.13 13.05 8.57
C PHE A 226 -17.48 14.35 8.09
N GLU A 227 -17.45 15.34 8.98
CA GLU A 227 -16.75 16.60 8.79
C GLU A 227 -15.42 16.54 9.53
N ASP A 228 -14.31 16.55 8.78
CA ASP A 228 -12.94 16.60 9.30
C ASP A 228 -12.60 18.03 9.75
N VAL A 229 -13.27 18.45 10.82
CA VAL A 229 -13.28 19.82 11.37
C VAL A 229 -12.84 19.85 12.83
N GLY A 230 -12.21 18.76 13.28
CA GLY A 230 -11.74 18.63 14.64
C GLY A 230 -12.82 18.26 15.64
N VAL A 231 -12.38 17.73 16.78
CA VAL A 231 -13.27 17.18 17.82
C VAL A 231 -14.12 18.23 18.53
N ASP A 232 -13.85 19.52 18.32
CA ASP A 232 -14.69 20.59 18.80
C ASP A 232 -15.87 20.92 17.86
N GLY A 233 -15.86 20.35 16.65
CA GLY A 233 -16.91 20.45 15.65
C GLY A 233 -16.91 21.76 14.88
N CYS A 234 -15.78 22.47 14.81
CA CYS A 234 -15.68 23.80 14.23
C CYS A 234 -14.50 23.90 13.28
N ALA A 235 -14.74 24.04 11.97
CA ALA A 235 -13.65 24.34 11.05
C ALA A 235 -12.99 25.68 11.41
N ASP A 236 -11.66 25.81 11.26
CA ASP A 236 -10.81 27.00 11.45
C ASP A 236 -11.56 28.35 11.34
N ALA A 237 -12.27 28.53 10.22
CA ALA A 237 -12.99 29.76 9.86
C ALA A 237 -13.99 30.23 10.95
N TYR A 238 -14.52 29.29 11.73
CA TYR A 238 -15.61 29.48 12.70
C TYR A 238 -15.14 29.33 14.15
N GLU A 239 -13.85 29.24 14.41
CA GLU A 239 -13.35 29.01 15.76
C GLU A 239 -13.36 30.26 16.64
N ASP A 240 -13.64 30.10 17.94
CA ASP A 240 -13.67 31.19 18.92
C ASP A 240 -12.34 31.41 19.68
N GLY A 241 -11.37 30.52 19.48
CA GLY A 241 -10.06 30.52 20.13
C GLY A 241 -10.08 30.05 21.59
N ALA A 242 -11.17 29.44 22.04
CA ALA A 242 -11.37 28.87 23.36
C ALA A 242 -11.88 27.41 23.30
N GLY A 243 -11.83 26.78 22.12
CA GLY A 243 -12.29 25.40 21.86
C GLY A 243 -13.79 25.30 21.58
N GLY A 244 -14.38 26.29 20.91
CA GLY A 244 -15.79 26.27 20.52
C GLY A 244 -16.10 27.13 19.29
N CYS A 245 -17.34 27.03 18.77
CA CYS A 245 -17.70 27.66 17.51
C CYS A 245 -18.34 29.05 17.65
N LEU A 246 -18.02 29.92 16.71
CA LEU A 246 -18.71 31.14 16.35
C LEU A 246 -19.82 30.87 15.33
N SER A 247 -20.83 31.75 15.29
CA SER A 247 -21.93 31.67 14.32
C SER A 247 -21.61 32.28 12.95
N GLU A 248 -20.51 33.02 12.86
CA GLU A 248 -20.05 33.69 11.63
C GLU A 248 -18.54 33.48 11.51
N ALA A 249 -18.05 33.37 10.27
CA ALA A 249 -16.64 33.19 10.02
C ALA A 249 -15.84 34.42 10.53
N ALA A 250 -14.76 34.19 11.27
CA ALA A 250 -14.01 35.24 11.97
C ALA A 250 -12.48 35.18 11.79
N SER A 251 -11.97 34.12 11.17
CA SER A 251 -10.55 33.87 10.92
C SER A 251 -10.25 33.80 9.43
N ASP A 252 -9.01 34.13 9.06
CA ASP A 252 -8.54 34.02 7.68
C ASP A 252 -8.16 32.56 7.37
N PRO A 253 -8.20 32.11 6.10
CA PRO A 253 -7.79 30.75 5.74
C PRO A 253 -6.36 30.43 6.20
N GLY A 254 -6.21 29.36 7.00
CA GLY A 254 -4.94 28.90 7.56
C GLY A 254 -4.60 29.47 8.94
N ASP A 255 -5.48 30.28 9.53
CA ASP A 255 -5.45 30.55 10.96
C ASP A 255 -6.11 29.36 11.70
N ASP A 256 -5.45 28.87 12.75
CA ASP A 256 -5.93 27.78 13.63
C ASP A 256 -6.17 28.32 15.06
N PRO A 257 -7.26 29.09 15.30
CA PRO A 257 -7.59 29.63 16.62
C PRO A 257 -7.71 28.62 17.77
N ASN A 258 -8.32 27.44 17.58
CA ASN A 258 -8.47 26.45 18.66
C ASN A 258 -7.26 25.54 18.80
N GLY A 259 -6.36 25.49 17.80
CA GLY A 259 -5.10 24.78 17.89
C GLY A 259 -5.24 23.28 17.62
N ASP A 260 -6.24 22.86 16.86
CA ASP A 260 -6.54 21.45 16.55
C ASP A 260 -6.38 21.10 15.07
N ARG A 261 -6.00 22.05 14.20
CA ARG A 261 -5.54 21.74 12.84
C ARG A 261 -4.32 20.83 12.84
N TYR A 262 -4.40 19.75 12.09
CA TYR A 262 -3.30 18.82 11.88
C TYR A 262 -2.12 19.47 11.14
N ASP A 263 -0.94 19.32 11.72
CA ASP A 263 0.33 19.58 11.05
C ASP A 263 1.36 18.57 11.54
N TRP A 264 1.92 17.77 10.62
CA TRP A 264 2.86 16.70 10.93
C TRP A 264 4.13 17.14 11.69
N THR A 265 4.44 18.44 11.73
CA THR A 265 5.53 19.03 12.49
C THR A 265 5.10 19.77 13.74
N ALA A 266 4.10 20.64 13.63
CA ALA A 266 3.71 21.59 14.65
C ALA A 266 2.59 21.07 15.55
N ASN A 267 1.67 20.28 14.99
CA ASN A 267 0.51 19.73 15.68
C ASN A 267 0.21 18.30 15.22
N PRO A 268 1.07 17.32 15.55
CA PRO A 268 0.94 15.93 15.06
C PRO A 268 -0.27 15.18 15.63
N ASP A 269 -0.95 15.76 16.62
CA ASP A 269 -2.17 15.26 17.26
C ASP A 269 -3.41 16.10 16.91
N GLY A 270 -3.27 17.03 15.95
CA GLY A 270 -4.41 17.78 15.44
C GLY A 270 -5.45 16.85 14.81
N THR A 271 -6.71 17.18 15.05
CA THR A 271 -7.88 16.43 14.61
C THR A 271 -8.59 17.06 13.42
N GLU A 272 -8.41 18.36 13.16
CA GLU A 272 -8.93 18.98 11.93
C GLU A 272 -7.97 18.71 10.75
N LEU A 273 -8.54 18.29 9.61
CA LEU A 273 -7.87 18.06 8.33
C LEU A 273 -6.74 17.03 8.40
N ASN A 274 -6.95 15.98 9.20
CA ASN A 274 -6.04 14.84 9.29
C ASN A 274 -6.44 13.65 8.40
N ASP A 275 -7.46 13.83 7.56
CA ASP A 275 -8.04 12.86 6.63
C ASP A 275 -8.68 11.64 7.33
N ARG A 276 -9.10 11.76 8.60
CA ARG A 276 -9.63 10.65 9.42
C ARG A 276 -10.75 11.10 10.33
N TYR A 277 -11.64 10.18 10.65
CA TYR A 277 -12.64 10.42 11.68
C TYR A 277 -12.03 10.32 13.07
N ASP A 278 -12.13 11.40 13.83
CA ASP A 278 -11.83 11.44 15.26
C ASP A 278 -13.11 11.39 16.11
N VAL A 279 -13.06 10.62 17.20
CA VAL A 279 -14.22 10.47 18.08
C VAL A 279 -14.60 11.81 18.71
N GLY A 280 -15.73 12.37 18.26
CA GLY A 280 -16.22 13.69 18.65
C GLY A 280 -16.55 14.57 17.45
N GLU A 281 -15.99 14.27 16.29
CA GLU A 281 -16.28 15.00 15.05
C GLU A 281 -17.74 14.82 14.61
N PRO A 282 -18.32 15.83 13.94
CA PRO A 282 -19.66 15.73 13.36
C PRO A 282 -19.71 14.66 12.26
N PHE A 283 -20.77 13.86 12.27
CA PHE A 283 -21.06 12.91 11.19
C PHE A 283 -22.56 12.72 11.01
N ASP A 284 -22.93 12.28 9.81
CA ASP A 284 -24.29 11.90 9.44
C ASP A 284 -24.54 10.44 9.80
N ASP A 285 -25.30 10.20 10.87
CA ASP A 285 -25.73 8.88 11.38
C ASP A 285 -26.87 8.28 10.54
N PHE A 286 -26.67 8.27 9.22
CA PHE A 286 -27.61 7.80 8.20
C PHE A 286 -27.13 6.50 7.54
N GLY A 287 -26.18 5.81 8.16
CA GLY A 287 -25.55 4.63 7.61
C GLY A 287 -24.58 4.93 6.47
N VAL A 288 -23.87 3.90 6.04
CA VAL A 288 -22.78 4.02 5.05
C VAL A 288 -23.27 4.46 3.67
N ASP A 289 -24.56 4.36 3.35
CA ASP A 289 -25.13 4.93 2.13
C ASP A 289 -25.44 6.44 2.22
N GLY A 290 -25.51 6.98 3.44
CA GLY A 290 -25.76 8.39 3.75
C GLY A 290 -27.19 8.85 3.49
N VAL A 291 -28.15 7.94 3.36
CA VAL A 291 -29.56 8.23 3.05
C VAL A 291 -30.48 7.70 4.15
N GLU A 292 -31.14 8.60 4.88
CA GLU A 292 -32.12 8.24 5.91
C GLU A 292 -33.10 7.13 5.46
N ALA A 293 -33.37 6.15 6.32
CA ALA A 293 -34.36 5.09 6.10
C ALA A 293 -35.77 5.62 5.80
N ALA A 294 -36.09 6.84 6.22
CA ALA A 294 -37.34 7.49 5.87
C ALA A 294 -37.47 7.79 4.36
N VAL A 295 -36.33 7.94 3.67
CA VAL A 295 -36.21 8.17 2.22
C VAL A 295 -35.98 6.85 1.48
N SER A 296 -34.98 6.06 1.89
CA SER A 296 -34.62 4.80 1.21
C SER A 296 -35.62 3.67 1.46
N GLY A 297 -36.30 3.71 2.61
CA GLY A 297 -37.18 2.63 3.07
C GLY A 297 -36.42 1.39 3.58
N VAL A 298 -35.09 1.48 3.70
CA VAL A 298 -34.18 0.43 4.17
C VAL A 298 -33.32 1.02 5.27
N THR A 299 -33.06 0.26 6.33
CA THR A 299 -32.04 0.61 7.33
C THR A 299 -30.79 -0.16 6.97
N ASP A 300 -29.73 0.56 6.60
CA ASP A 300 -28.44 0.01 6.20
C ASP A 300 -27.45 -0.05 7.37
N ASP A 301 -26.18 -0.35 7.07
CA ASP A 301 -25.16 -0.58 8.08
C ASP A 301 -24.75 0.77 8.73
N GLY A 302 -24.91 0.85 10.06
CA GLY A 302 -24.51 2.01 10.87
C GLY A 302 -25.68 2.89 11.32
N GLU A 303 -26.75 2.96 10.54
CA GLU A 303 -27.79 3.97 10.71
C GLU A 303 -28.43 4.04 12.12
N GLY A 304 -28.43 5.25 12.69
CA GLY A 304 -29.17 5.65 13.88
C GLY A 304 -28.60 5.10 15.18
N ASN A 305 -27.32 4.70 15.19
CA ASN A 305 -26.70 4.05 16.34
C ASN A 305 -25.86 5.02 17.20
N GLY A 306 -25.60 6.25 16.71
CA GLY A 306 -24.87 7.31 17.38
C GLY A 306 -23.36 7.11 17.47
N VAL A 307 -22.77 6.25 16.63
CA VAL A 307 -21.32 6.11 16.44
C VAL A 307 -21.01 6.13 14.94
N TRP A 308 -19.86 6.68 14.56
CA TRP A 308 -19.44 6.65 13.16
C TRP A 308 -19.07 5.23 12.72
N ASP A 309 -19.66 4.78 11.63
CA ASP A 309 -19.41 3.46 11.06
C ASP A 309 -18.74 3.48 9.68
N ALA A 310 -17.99 2.42 9.40
CA ALA A 310 -17.37 2.13 8.12
C ALA A 310 -17.68 0.71 7.67
N VAL A 311 -17.44 0.42 6.39
CA VAL A 311 -17.60 -0.94 5.87
C VAL A 311 -16.61 -1.90 6.55
N SER A 312 -17.03 -3.16 6.76
CA SER A 312 -16.19 -4.16 7.46
C SER A 312 -14.81 -4.40 6.84
N ALA A 313 -14.63 -4.06 5.55
CA ALA A 313 -13.35 -4.12 4.87
C ALA A 313 -12.39 -3.03 5.38
N PHE A 314 -12.89 -1.82 5.63
CA PHE A 314 -12.11 -0.72 6.20
C PHE A 314 -11.69 -1.07 7.64
N ASP A 315 -12.63 -1.56 8.48
CA ASP A 315 -12.32 -2.04 9.84
C ASP A 315 -11.22 -3.11 9.87
N TYR A 316 -11.22 -3.99 8.86
CA TYR A 316 -10.20 -5.02 8.74
C TYR A 316 -8.85 -4.45 8.29
N LEU A 317 -8.87 -3.53 7.33
CA LEU A 317 -7.69 -2.80 6.84
C LEU A 317 -7.04 -1.96 7.96
N GLN A 318 -7.82 -1.36 8.85
CA GLN A 318 -7.31 -0.60 10.00
C GLN A 318 -6.43 -1.43 10.95
N ARG A 319 -6.56 -2.77 10.96
CA ARG A 319 -5.67 -3.65 11.75
C ARG A 319 -4.23 -3.68 11.23
N TYR A 320 -4.05 -3.29 9.97
CA TYR A 320 -2.77 -3.27 9.27
C TYR A 320 -2.22 -1.85 9.11
N ASP A 321 -2.92 -0.83 9.61
CA ASP A 321 -2.54 0.56 9.48
C ASP A 321 -1.35 0.86 10.41
N GLY A 322 -0.18 1.04 9.81
CA GLY A 322 1.08 1.25 10.51
C GLY A 322 1.10 2.53 11.32
N GLU A 323 0.40 3.57 10.88
CA GLU A 323 0.29 4.83 11.62
C GLU A 323 -0.52 4.60 12.91
N ARG A 324 -1.70 3.97 12.78
CA ARG A 324 -2.55 3.62 13.92
C ARG A 324 -1.80 2.72 14.90
N LEU A 325 -1.12 1.70 14.38
CA LEU A 325 -0.34 0.76 15.19
C LEU A 325 0.77 1.48 15.98
N ILE A 326 1.41 2.52 15.41
CA ILE A 326 2.38 3.34 16.15
C ILE A 326 1.69 4.12 17.28
N ARG A 327 0.54 4.76 17.00
CA ARG A 327 -0.19 5.54 18.01
C ARG A 327 -0.70 4.69 19.17
N GLU A 328 -1.16 3.47 18.87
CA GLU A 328 -1.71 2.53 19.85
C GLU A 328 -0.63 1.72 20.59
N ALA A 329 0.58 1.60 20.03
CA ALA A 329 1.67 0.86 20.66
C ALA A 329 2.02 1.39 22.06
N ASP A 330 2.33 0.47 22.96
CA ASP A 330 2.90 0.83 24.25
C ASP A 330 4.31 1.40 24.10
N GLN A 331 4.75 2.21 25.07
CA GLN A 331 6.04 2.87 24.99
C GLN A 331 7.21 1.88 24.94
N ALA A 332 7.07 0.71 25.59
CA ALA A 332 8.13 -0.29 25.63
C ALA A 332 8.37 -0.93 24.25
N THR A 333 7.29 -1.16 23.50
CA THR A 333 7.32 -1.64 22.11
C THR A 333 8.04 -0.65 21.22
N LEU A 334 7.65 0.62 21.30
CA LEU A 334 8.31 1.66 20.54
C LEU A 334 9.78 1.75 20.94
N ASP A 335 10.09 1.84 22.24
CA ASP A 335 11.46 1.99 22.75
C ASP A 335 12.38 0.80 22.41
N ALA A 336 11.84 -0.36 22.03
CA ALA A 336 12.59 -1.53 21.62
C ALA A 336 12.93 -1.56 20.11
N MET A 337 12.40 -0.64 19.31
CA MET A 337 12.55 -0.63 17.85
C MET A 337 12.99 0.72 17.30
N ASP A 338 13.88 0.70 16.31
CA ASP A 338 14.28 1.85 15.51
C ASP A 338 13.52 1.90 14.18
N PHE A 339 13.14 3.10 13.75
CA PHE A 339 12.40 3.31 12.52
C PHE A 339 13.23 4.02 11.44
N TRP A 340 13.12 3.53 10.21
CA TRP A 340 13.59 4.20 9.00
C TRP A 340 12.47 4.29 7.97
N PHE A 341 12.28 5.46 7.40
CA PHE A 341 11.43 5.61 6.22
C PHE A 341 12.11 6.52 5.21
N ASP A 342 11.87 6.29 3.93
CA ASP A 342 12.19 7.25 2.89
C ASP A 342 11.10 7.32 1.83
N ALA A 343 10.96 8.50 1.24
CA ALA A 343 10.01 8.72 0.17
C ALA A 343 10.42 9.91 -0.69
N GLY A 344 10.02 9.85 -1.95
CA GLY A 344 10.23 10.95 -2.89
C GLY A 344 9.16 12.02 -2.74
N ILE A 345 9.53 13.30 -2.87
CA ILE A 345 8.59 14.44 -2.82
C ILE A 345 7.59 14.51 -4.00
N ARG A 346 7.71 13.61 -4.99
CA ARG A 346 6.85 13.48 -6.18
C ARG A 346 6.47 12.02 -6.41
N ASP A 347 6.44 11.22 -5.36
CA ASP A 347 6.09 9.81 -5.42
C ASP A 347 4.65 9.62 -5.94
N ALA A 348 4.48 8.74 -6.93
CA ALA A 348 3.19 8.47 -7.58
C ALA A 348 2.16 7.72 -6.70
N LEU A 349 2.54 7.40 -5.46
CA LEU A 349 1.71 6.81 -4.43
C LEU A 349 1.65 7.72 -3.20
N HIS A 350 2.07 8.99 -3.32
CA HIS A 350 2.12 9.94 -2.21
C HIS A 350 2.84 9.41 -0.97
N ALA A 351 3.84 8.55 -1.14
CA ALA A 351 4.60 7.98 -0.02
C ALA A 351 5.28 9.05 0.86
N GLY A 352 5.48 10.26 0.33
CA GLY A 352 5.96 11.41 1.09
C GLY A 352 4.99 11.84 2.20
N VAL A 353 3.70 11.95 1.87
CA VAL A 353 2.65 12.28 2.86
C VAL A 353 2.54 11.16 3.89
N VAL A 354 2.56 9.90 3.45
CA VAL A 354 2.56 8.74 4.34
C VAL A 354 3.76 8.77 5.31
N GLY A 355 4.97 9.04 4.80
CA GLY A 355 6.16 9.18 5.63
C GLY A 355 6.02 10.27 6.69
N ARG A 356 5.42 11.40 6.34
CA ARG A 356 5.13 12.50 7.28
C ARG A 356 4.09 12.12 8.33
N ASN A 357 3.05 11.36 7.97
CA ASN A 357 2.06 10.86 8.92
C ASN A 357 2.68 9.88 9.92
N LEU A 358 3.57 8.98 9.48
CA LEU A 358 4.33 8.12 10.39
C LEU A 358 5.26 8.92 11.32
N VAL A 359 5.89 9.99 10.81
CA VAL A 359 6.67 10.92 11.64
C VAL A 359 5.79 11.57 12.70
N ALA A 360 4.60 12.04 12.32
CA ALA A 360 3.63 12.64 13.24
C ALA A 360 3.20 11.64 14.32
N ALA A 361 2.86 10.41 13.92
CA ALA A 361 2.49 9.33 14.84
C ALA A 361 3.63 9.04 15.83
N LEU A 362 4.88 8.93 15.40
CA LEU A 362 6.02 8.74 16.31
C LEU A 362 6.18 9.93 17.28
N ARG A 363 6.07 11.17 16.79
CA ARG A 363 6.17 12.38 17.61
C ARG A 363 5.07 12.48 18.69
N SER A 364 3.84 12.10 18.36
CA SER A 364 2.73 12.01 19.34
C SER A 364 3.05 11.07 20.51
N ARG A 365 3.89 10.06 20.25
CA ARG A 365 4.37 9.07 21.23
C ARG A 365 5.69 9.48 21.89
N GLY A 366 6.05 10.76 21.80
CA GLY A 366 7.25 11.32 22.40
C GLY A 366 8.56 10.84 21.77
N ARG A 367 8.52 10.30 20.55
CA ARG A 367 9.71 9.93 19.78
C ARG A 367 10.22 11.10 18.98
N GLU A 368 11.54 11.26 18.97
CA GLU A 368 12.21 12.25 18.13
C GLU A 368 12.61 11.60 16.80
N VAL A 369 12.02 12.08 15.70
CA VAL A 369 12.34 11.63 14.34
C VAL A 369 13.15 12.70 13.64
N THR A 370 14.37 12.35 13.24
CA THR A 370 15.21 13.21 12.42
C THR A 370 14.75 13.15 10.97
N VAL A 371 14.41 14.31 10.42
CA VAL A 371 14.00 14.43 9.02
C VAL A 371 15.14 14.98 8.19
N TYR A 372 15.50 14.27 7.14
CA TYR A 372 16.47 14.70 6.14
C TYR A 372 15.77 15.02 4.83
N SER A 373 16.12 16.14 4.22
CA SER A 373 15.68 16.51 2.87
C SER A 373 16.54 15.78 1.83
N GLY A 374 16.81 14.49 1.95
CA GLY A 374 17.62 13.71 1.01
C GLY A 374 19.06 13.40 1.44
N PHE A 375 19.88 12.96 0.50
CA PHE A 375 21.17 12.30 0.80
C PHE A 375 22.36 13.25 0.89
N ALA A 376 22.56 14.15 -0.08
CA ALA A 376 23.70 15.06 -0.05
C ALA A 376 23.46 16.41 -0.76
N GLY A 377 24.46 17.29 -0.66
CA GLY A 377 24.62 18.45 -1.55
C GLY A 377 23.80 19.69 -1.18
N ARG A 378 23.05 19.64 -0.09
CA ARG A 378 22.25 20.78 0.38
C ARG A 378 21.99 20.76 1.89
N PRO A 379 21.71 21.93 2.51
CA PRO A 379 21.29 21.99 3.91
C PRO A 379 20.13 21.05 4.21
N GLY A 380 20.20 20.34 5.33
CA GLY A 380 19.17 19.39 5.75
C GLY A 380 19.32 17.97 5.17
N THR A 381 20.31 17.69 4.33
CA THR A 381 20.62 16.31 3.88
C THR A 381 21.54 15.57 4.84
N LEU A 382 21.67 14.25 4.66
CA LEU A 382 22.61 13.42 5.43
C LEU A 382 24.06 13.89 5.27
N TRP A 383 24.45 14.37 4.08
CA TRP A 383 25.77 14.93 3.80
C TRP A 383 25.69 16.32 3.13
N PRO A 384 25.42 17.39 3.90
CA PRO A 384 25.13 18.72 3.35
C PRO A 384 26.26 19.34 2.52
N ASP A 385 27.51 19.14 2.96
CA ASP A 385 28.71 19.65 2.29
C ASP A 385 29.21 18.72 1.16
N GLY A 386 28.44 17.67 0.88
CA GLY A 386 28.77 16.63 -0.10
C GLY A 386 28.40 16.95 -1.53
N ASP A 387 28.69 16.00 -2.41
CA ASP A 387 28.14 15.94 -3.75
C ASP A 387 27.31 14.66 -3.87
N ASP A 388 26.10 14.77 -4.42
CA ASP A 388 25.15 13.66 -4.50
C ASP A 388 25.69 12.52 -5.37
N SER A 389 26.39 12.87 -6.46
CA SER A 389 27.07 11.88 -7.31
C SER A 389 28.22 11.13 -6.62
N ALA A 390 28.73 11.69 -5.52
CA ALA A 390 29.80 11.12 -4.73
C ALA A 390 29.31 10.46 -3.43
N PHE A 391 28.02 10.60 -3.08
CA PHE A 391 27.49 10.12 -1.80
C PHE A 391 27.71 8.62 -1.60
N PHE A 392 27.41 7.79 -2.61
CA PHE A 392 27.66 6.35 -2.53
C PHE A 392 29.14 6.01 -2.27
N GLY A 393 30.08 6.80 -2.75
CA GLY A 393 31.51 6.60 -2.45
C GLY A 393 31.91 6.95 -1.01
N ARG A 394 31.06 7.70 -0.30
CA ARG A 394 31.28 8.18 1.08
C ARG A 394 30.34 7.55 2.09
N VAL A 395 29.33 6.80 1.64
CA VAL A 395 28.30 6.16 2.48
C VAL A 395 28.89 5.25 3.56
N PHE A 396 30.11 4.72 3.39
CA PHE A 396 30.78 3.91 4.42
C PHE A 396 31.60 4.73 5.42
N GLU A 397 31.82 6.02 5.16
CA GLU A 397 32.60 6.91 6.01
C GLU A 397 31.74 7.79 6.94
N LEU A 398 30.43 7.81 6.72
CA LEU A 398 29.49 8.59 7.51
C LEU A 398 29.20 7.89 8.85
N ASP A 399 28.94 8.68 9.89
CA ASP A 399 28.54 8.17 11.21
C ASP A 399 27.02 7.97 11.25
N TYR A 400 26.58 6.71 11.26
CA TYR A 400 25.15 6.33 11.32
C TYR A 400 24.65 6.04 12.74
N SER A 401 25.45 6.35 13.76
CA SER A 401 25.03 6.19 15.14
C SER A 401 23.78 7.03 15.45
N MET A 402 22.98 6.57 16.41
CA MET A 402 21.80 7.31 16.87
C MET A 402 22.13 8.74 17.30
N GLY A 403 23.34 8.98 17.82
CA GLY A 403 23.78 10.33 18.23
C GLY A 403 24.14 11.24 17.06
N ALA A 404 24.49 10.68 15.90
CA ALA A 404 24.90 11.43 14.72
C ALA A 404 23.71 11.79 13.80
N ILE A 405 22.84 10.80 13.54
CA ILE A 405 21.71 10.99 12.60
C ILE A 405 20.33 10.91 13.25
N GLY A 406 20.27 10.69 14.57
CA GLY A 406 19.03 10.40 15.29
C GLY A 406 18.69 8.93 15.31
N ARG A 407 17.84 8.56 16.26
CA ARG A 407 17.37 7.18 16.41
C ARG A 407 16.40 6.81 15.30
N ASP A 408 15.32 7.56 15.17
CA ASP A 408 14.34 7.37 14.10
C ASP A 408 14.63 8.36 12.98
N VAL A 409 14.57 7.89 11.74
CA VAL A 409 15.01 8.66 10.58
C VAL A 409 13.96 8.63 9.47
N TYR A 410 13.65 9.81 8.94
CA TYR A 410 12.88 9.96 7.71
C TYR A 410 13.72 10.70 6.66
N VAL A 411 13.87 10.12 5.47
CA VAL A 411 14.55 10.77 4.33
C VAL A 411 13.52 11.11 3.25
N GLU A 412 13.21 12.40 3.14
CA GLU A 412 12.36 12.96 2.09
C GLU A 412 13.25 13.44 0.92
N TYR A 413 13.40 12.62 -0.12
CA TYR A 413 14.36 12.86 -1.22
C TYR A 413 13.73 13.54 -2.44
N GLY A 414 14.56 14.22 -3.23
CA GLY A 414 14.20 14.99 -4.43
C GLY A 414 14.41 16.51 -4.27
N ASP A 415 14.89 17.17 -5.32
CA ASP A 415 15.09 18.61 -5.35
C ASP A 415 13.76 19.37 -5.51
N PRO A 416 13.30 20.17 -4.51
CA PRO A 416 12.11 21.01 -4.71
C PRO A 416 12.30 22.03 -5.83
N ASN A 417 13.56 22.33 -6.21
CA ASN A 417 13.91 23.21 -7.32
C ASN A 417 14.33 22.45 -8.59
N ALA A 418 14.07 21.14 -8.67
CA ALA A 418 14.39 20.31 -9.82
C ALA A 418 13.81 20.91 -11.11
N THR A 419 14.60 20.87 -12.19
CA THR A 419 14.09 21.20 -13.53
C THR A 419 13.13 20.11 -14.01
N GLU A 420 12.28 20.42 -14.99
CA GLU A 420 11.38 19.44 -15.62
C GLU A 420 12.14 18.20 -16.11
N GLN A 421 13.31 18.38 -16.74
CA GLN A 421 14.16 17.26 -17.16
C GLN A 421 14.65 16.41 -15.99
N MET A 422 15.02 17.01 -14.85
CA MET A 422 15.45 16.25 -13.68
C MET A 422 14.30 15.42 -13.10
N ILE A 423 13.08 15.98 -13.10
CA ILE A 423 11.87 15.27 -12.68
C ILE A 423 11.58 14.11 -13.64
N GLU A 424 11.67 14.34 -14.96
CA GLU A 424 11.55 13.28 -15.97
C GLU A 424 12.57 12.16 -15.74
N ASP A 425 13.81 12.52 -15.39
CA ASP A 425 14.92 11.60 -15.10
C ASP A 425 14.78 10.87 -13.75
N GLY A 426 13.80 11.24 -12.92
CA GLY A 426 13.46 10.52 -11.69
C GLY A 426 13.50 11.34 -10.39
N ASP A 427 13.90 12.61 -10.41
CA ASP A 427 14.09 13.39 -9.16
C ASP A 427 12.82 13.46 -8.30
N GLY A 428 12.92 12.88 -7.09
CA GLY A 428 11.83 12.81 -6.13
C GLY A 428 10.68 11.87 -6.51
N LYS A 429 10.78 11.09 -7.60
CA LYS A 429 9.77 10.11 -8.00
C LYS A 429 9.84 8.81 -7.18
N HIS A 430 8.98 7.84 -7.50
CA HIS A 430 8.74 6.64 -6.68
C HIS A 430 9.98 5.80 -6.35
N VAL A 431 10.83 5.52 -7.33
CA VAL A 431 12.16 4.94 -7.12
C VAL A 431 13.21 6.04 -6.94
N GLY A 432 13.02 7.17 -7.63
CA GLY A 432 13.98 8.25 -7.72
C GLY A 432 14.85 8.14 -8.98
N THR A 433 15.94 8.90 -9.02
CA THR A 433 17.00 8.70 -10.00
C THR A 433 17.73 7.36 -9.75
N ALA A 434 18.60 6.95 -10.68
CA ALA A 434 19.46 5.77 -10.45
C ALA A 434 20.35 5.92 -9.20
N LEU A 435 20.75 7.15 -8.86
CA LEU A 435 21.52 7.43 -7.65
C LEU A 435 20.64 7.33 -6.40
N ASP A 436 19.44 7.89 -6.42
CA ASP A 436 18.48 7.76 -5.31
C ASP A 436 18.21 6.28 -5.00
N ALA A 437 17.95 5.45 -6.01
CA ALA A 437 17.71 4.01 -5.81
C ALA A 437 18.85 3.32 -5.05
N VAL A 438 20.10 3.63 -5.41
CA VAL A 438 21.29 3.09 -4.74
C VAL A 438 21.45 3.69 -3.34
N ASN A 439 21.27 5.00 -3.19
CA ASN A 439 21.45 5.72 -1.93
C ASN A 439 20.41 5.29 -0.89
N ARG A 440 19.13 5.18 -1.26
CA ARG A 440 18.04 4.72 -0.40
C ARG A 440 18.34 3.34 0.19
N LEU A 441 18.66 2.38 -0.67
CA LEU A 441 18.95 1.01 -0.25
C LEU A 441 20.23 0.92 0.58
N SER A 442 21.33 1.48 0.08
CA SER A 442 22.63 1.38 0.76
C SER A 442 22.63 2.08 2.10
N THR A 443 22.04 3.27 2.21
CA THR A 443 21.99 4.04 3.45
C THR A 443 21.22 3.30 4.54
N PHE A 444 20.05 2.75 4.20
CA PHE A 444 19.27 1.96 5.17
C PHE A 444 20.05 0.72 5.64
N ILE A 445 20.61 -0.07 4.71
CA ILE A 445 21.37 -1.29 5.05
C ILE A 445 22.58 -0.95 5.92
N ILE A 446 23.34 0.08 5.56
CA ILE A 446 24.54 0.49 6.29
C ILE A 446 24.15 1.01 7.67
N MET A 447 23.10 1.82 7.77
CA MET A 447 22.58 2.30 9.05
C MET A 447 22.18 1.12 9.94
N ALA A 448 21.34 0.23 9.43
CA ALA A 448 20.85 -0.93 10.17
C ALA A 448 22.02 -1.82 10.63
N ALA A 449 22.99 -2.07 9.75
CA ALA A 449 24.14 -2.89 10.06
C ALA A 449 25.07 -2.23 11.09
N ASN A 450 25.30 -0.91 11.01
CA ASN A 450 26.15 -0.18 11.96
C ASN A 450 25.56 -0.10 13.38
N ARG A 451 24.24 -0.28 13.52
CA ARG A 451 23.56 -0.29 14.82
C ARG A 451 23.46 -1.66 15.46
N LEU A 452 23.94 -2.70 14.78
CA LEU A 452 24.00 -4.04 15.34
C LEU A 452 24.93 -4.07 16.56
N PRO A 453 24.53 -4.72 17.66
CA PRO A 453 25.41 -4.90 18.81
C PRO A 453 26.58 -5.80 18.41
N GLU A 454 27.80 -5.47 18.83
CA GLU A 454 29.01 -6.29 18.59
C GLU A 454 29.16 -6.74 17.11
N PRO A 455 29.35 -5.79 16.18
CA PRO A 455 29.39 -6.09 14.75
C PRO A 455 30.61 -6.95 14.38
N ASP A 456 30.39 -8.00 13.58
CA ASP A 456 31.48 -8.78 12.96
C ASP A 456 31.87 -8.16 11.62
N VAL A 457 32.99 -7.45 11.60
CA VAL A 457 33.56 -6.79 10.41
C VAL A 457 34.90 -7.41 10.00
N GLU A 458 35.20 -8.64 10.42
CA GLU A 458 36.47 -9.29 10.04
C GLU A 458 36.54 -9.47 8.51
N PRO A 459 37.52 -8.83 7.85
CA PRO A 459 37.59 -8.78 6.39
C PRO A 459 38.27 -10.02 5.80
N ASP A 460 38.33 -10.08 4.47
CA ASP A 460 39.10 -11.04 3.67
C ASP A 460 38.72 -12.52 3.89
N LEU A 461 37.52 -12.79 4.41
CA LEU A 461 36.96 -14.14 4.46
C LEU A 461 36.41 -14.55 3.08
N PRO A 462 36.49 -15.84 2.71
CA PRO A 462 35.97 -16.31 1.43
C PRO A 462 34.44 -16.17 1.37
N LEU A 463 33.92 -15.72 0.23
CA LEU A 463 32.48 -15.80 -0.04
C LEU A 463 32.02 -17.27 -0.04
N PRO A 464 30.77 -17.56 0.37
CA PRO A 464 30.19 -18.88 0.22
C PRO A 464 30.20 -19.34 -1.25
N LEU A 465 30.27 -20.66 -1.47
CA LEU A 465 30.19 -21.24 -2.81
C LEU A 465 28.89 -20.89 -3.52
N GLU A 466 27.81 -20.79 -2.76
CA GLU A 466 26.49 -20.36 -3.20
C GLU A 466 26.13 -19.08 -2.42
N VAL A 467 26.17 -17.94 -3.11
CA VAL A 467 25.94 -16.60 -2.54
C VAL A 467 24.54 -16.47 -1.95
N SER A 468 23.55 -17.12 -2.58
CA SER A 468 22.17 -17.17 -2.12
C SER A 468 21.53 -18.51 -2.44
N ARG A 469 20.74 -19.06 -1.52
CA ARG A 469 20.09 -20.37 -1.66
C ARG A 469 18.57 -20.20 -1.63
N ASN A 470 17.85 -20.93 -2.48
CA ASN A 470 16.40 -21.03 -2.36
C ASN A 470 16.07 -22.08 -1.28
N VAL A 471 15.27 -21.69 -0.30
CA VAL A 471 14.87 -22.54 0.82
C VAL A 471 13.36 -22.70 0.78
N HIS A 472 12.93 -23.93 1.00
CA HIS A 472 11.52 -24.27 1.08
C HIS A 472 11.19 -24.76 2.50
N TYR A 473 10.08 -24.29 3.04
CA TYR A 473 9.54 -24.74 4.33
C TYR A 473 8.04 -25.03 4.19
N TYR A 474 7.49 -25.81 5.12
CA TYR A 474 6.06 -26.06 5.18
C TYR A 474 5.40 -24.95 6.01
N SER A 475 4.53 -24.17 5.40
CA SER A 475 3.78 -23.12 6.07
C SER A 475 2.51 -23.72 6.69
N GLU A 476 2.38 -23.63 8.01
CA GLU A 476 1.13 -23.99 8.68
C GLU A 476 0.07 -22.88 8.48
N ALA A 477 0.51 -21.65 8.26
CA ALA A 477 -0.33 -20.52 7.89
C ALA A 477 -1.11 -20.75 6.60
N LEU A 478 -0.45 -21.28 5.56
CA LEU A 478 -1.03 -21.52 4.24
C LEU A 478 -1.29 -23.00 3.91
N GLN A 479 -0.97 -23.93 4.82
CA GLN A 479 -1.09 -25.38 4.62
C GLN A 479 -0.43 -25.88 3.31
N ALA A 480 0.69 -25.26 2.93
CA ALA A 480 1.41 -25.52 1.70
C ALA A 480 2.90 -25.20 1.85
N ARG A 481 3.73 -25.67 0.91
CA ARG A 481 5.14 -25.31 0.85
C ARG A 481 5.32 -23.88 0.39
N ARG A 482 6.12 -23.09 1.11
CA ARG A 482 6.51 -21.72 0.77
C ARG A 482 8.01 -21.65 0.55
N SER A 483 8.44 -20.60 -0.15
CA SER A 483 9.84 -20.37 -0.49
C SER A 483 10.31 -19.04 0.08
N TYR A 484 11.59 -18.97 0.40
CA TYR A 484 12.33 -17.73 0.57
C TYR A 484 13.75 -17.93 0.06
N ILE A 485 14.48 -16.84 -0.18
CA ILE A 485 15.89 -16.90 -0.55
C ILE A 485 16.73 -16.42 0.62
N VAL A 486 17.83 -17.11 0.91
CA VAL A 486 18.76 -16.76 1.98
C VAL A 486 20.15 -16.48 1.43
N GLY A 487 20.75 -15.35 1.78
CA GLY A 487 22.14 -15.01 1.52
C GLY A 487 22.99 -15.21 2.78
N LEU A 488 24.13 -15.89 2.64
CA LEU A 488 25.02 -16.19 3.77
C LEU A 488 26.27 -15.32 3.74
N PRO A 489 26.78 -14.87 4.90
CA PRO A 489 27.93 -13.98 4.94
C PRO A 489 29.25 -14.71 4.59
N PRO A 490 30.31 -13.96 4.22
CA PRO A 490 31.66 -14.50 4.04
C PRO A 490 32.15 -15.28 5.26
N GLY A 491 32.80 -16.41 5.01
CA GLY A 491 33.34 -17.29 6.05
C GLY A 491 32.30 -18.15 6.76
N TYR A 492 31.01 -18.11 6.37
CA TYR A 492 29.98 -18.92 7.01
C TYR A 492 30.31 -20.42 6.96
N ASP A 493 30.80 -20.94 5.83
CA ASP A 493 31.09 -22.36 5.67
C ASP A 493 32.48 -22.79 6.25
N LEU A 494 33.18 -21.91 6.98
CA LEU A 494 34.49 -22.23 7.56
C LEU A 494 34.37 -22.97 8.91
N ASP A 495 35.10 -24.08 9.04
CA ASP A 495 35.13 -24.91 10.26
C ASP A 495 35.56 -24.13 11.51
N ASP A 496 36.53 -23.22 11.39
CA ASP A 496 37.03 -22.39 12.49
C ASP A 496 36.09 -21.23 12.88
N LYS A 497 35.02 -21.03 12.08
CA LYS A 497 33.94 -20.08 12.36
C LYS A 497 32.63 -20.80 12.72
N ALA A 498 32.64 -22.12 12.95
CA ALA A 498 31.43 -22.93 13.17
C ALA A 498 30.51 -22.42 14.29
N ASP A 499 31.07 -21.79 15.34
CA ASP A 499 30.31 -21.24 16.47
C ASP A 499 29.84 -19.79 16.27
N THR A 500 30.23 -19.13 15.17
CA THR A 500 29.84 -17.75 14.88
C THR A 500 28.35 -17.66 14.53
N ARG A 501 27.69 -16.66 15.11
CA ARG A 501 26.28 -16.35 14.89
C ARG A 501 26.11 -14.94 14.34
N TYR A 502 25.16 -14.78 13.44
CA TYR A 502 24.97 -13.56 12.65
C TYR A 502 23.59 -12.94 12.91
N PRO A 503 23.47 -11.61 12.88
CA PRO A 503 22.17 -10.96 12.79
C PRO A 503 21.54 -11.23 11.42
N VAL A 504 20.24 -10.97 11.31
CA VAL A 504 19.43 -11.27 10.13
C VAL A 504 18.79 -9.99 9.63
N LEU A 505 18.88 -9.75 8.32
CA LEU A 505 18.18 -8.66 7.63
C LEU A 505 17.15 -9.27 6.67
N PHE A 506 15.88 -8.95 6.91
CA PHE A 506 14.77 -9.31 6.03
C PHE A 506 14.57 -8.20 5.00
N PHE A 507 14.44 -8.57 3.72
CA PHE A 507 14.22 -7.63 2.64
C PHE A 507 13.03 -8.09 1.78
N LEU A 508 11.93 -7.35 1.89
CA LEU A 508 10.66 -7.64 1.23
C LEU A 508 10.58 -6.92 -0.12
N HIS A 509 10.08 -7.62 -1.14
CA HIS A 509 9.92 -7.06 -2.49
C HIS A 509 8.62 -6.26 -2.66
N GLY A 510 8.55 -5.45 -3.72
CA GLY A 510 7.35 -4.70 -4.11
C GLY A 510 6.31 -5.54 -4.86
N LEU A 511 5.16 -4.95 -5.14
CA LEU A 511 4.10 -5.57 -5.93
C LEU A 511 4.59 -5.86 -7.35
N GLY A 512 4.35 -7.07 -7.86
CA GLY A 512 4.80 -7.50 -9.19
C GLY A 512 6.23 -8.03 -9.26
N GLN A 513 6.97 -8.03 -8.14
CA GLN A 513 8.27 -8.70 -8.00
C GLN A 513 8.12 -10.03 -7.25
N ASP A 514 9.19 -10.81 -7.20
CA ASP A 514 9.36 -11.97 -6.32
C ASP A 514 10.71 -11.93 -5.55
N ALA A 515 10.95 -12.92 -4.70
CA ALA A 515 12.19 -13.00 -3.92
C ALA A 515 13.46 -13.09 -4.79
N ALA A 516 13.37 -13.68 -5.99
CA ALA A 516 14.51 -13.86 -6.88
C ALA A 516 14.96 -12.53 -7.51
N ASP A 517 14.04 -11.57 -7.70
CA ASP A 517 14.38 -10.23 -8.16
C ASP A 517 15.30 -9.49 -7.17
N LEU A 518 15.21 -9.78 -5.86
CA LEU A 518 16.04 -9.18 -4.82
C LEU A 518 17.32 -9.96 -4.51
N ALA A 519 17.36 -11.27 -4.82
CA ALA A 519 18.49 -12.15 -4.51
C ALA A 519 19.88 -11.64 -4.96
N PRO A 520 20.03 -10.95 -6.11
CA PRO A 520 21.32 -10.36 -6.50
C PRO A 520 21.92 -9.40 -5.48
N ALA A 521 21.11 -8.78 -4.62
CA ALA A 521 21.58 -7.93 -3.53
C ALA A 521 22.50 -8.70 -2.56
N ALA A 522 22.32 -10.01 -2.39
CA ALA A 522 23.20 -10.84 -1.56
C ALA A 522 24.65 -10.87 -2.07
N GLY A 523 24.88 -10.79 -3.38
CA GLY A 523 26.22 -10.71 -3.94
C GLY A 523 26.90 -9.37 -3.66
N VAL A 524 26.16 -8.28 -3.81
CA VAL A 524 26.67 -6.93 -3.55
C VAL A 524 26.99 -6.76 -2.07
N ILE A 525 26.05 -7.12 -1.18
CA ILE A 525 26.23 -7.08 0.28
C ILE A 525 27.34 -8.06 0.70
N GLY A 526 27.45 -9.22 0.05
CA GLY A 526 28.54 -10.17 0.25
C GLY A 526 29.92 -9.55 0.01
N LEU A 527 30.07 -8.73 -1.03
CA LEU A 527 31.33 -8.02 -1.31
C LEU A 527 31.64 -6.96 -0.24
N LEU A 528 30.64 -6.21 0.21
CA LEU A 528 30.79 -5.17 1.25
C LEU A 528 31.11 -5.77 2.63
N THR A 529 30.51 -6.91 2.95
CA THR A 529 30.82 -7.65 4.18
C THR A 529 32.20 -8.31 4.11
N GLN A 530 32.66 -8.70 2.90
CA GLN A 530 33.98 -9.27 2.70
C GLN A 530 35.10 -8.23 2.86
N SER A 531 34.89 -6.99 2.42
CA SER A 531 35.83 -5.87 2.61
C SER A 531 35.85 -5.34 4.05
N GLY A 532 34.84 -5.69 4.86
CA GLY A 532 34.67 -5.18 6.22
C GLY A 532 34.03 -3.78 6.26
N ASP A 533 33.46 -3.30 5.16
CA ASP A 533 32.77 -2.01 5.08
C ASP A 533 31.43 -2.02 5.82
N ILE A 534 30.78 -3.19 5.87
CA ILE A 534 29.59 -3.43 6.70
C ILE A 534 29.72 -4.75 7.49
N PRO A 535 29.06 -4.86 8.65
CA PRO A 535 29.03 -6.09 9.43
C PRO A 535 28.40 -7.27 8.68
N LYS A 536 28.90 -8.48 8.95
CA LYS A 536 28.35 -9.72 8.41
C LYS A 536 26.92 -9.95 8.89
N VAL A 537 26.01 -10.16 7.94
CA VAL A 537 24.59 -10.44 8.18
C VAL A 537 24.13 -11.63 7.35
N ILE A 538 23.11 -12.34 7.83
CA ILE A 538 22.31 -13.25 7.01
C ILE A 538 21.23 -12.40 6.34
N LEU A 539 21.05 -12.57 5.03
CA LEU A 539 20.01 -11.90 4.27
C LEU A 539 18.86 -12.87 4.03
N VAL A 540 17.63 -12.42 4.22
CA VAL A 540 16.43 -13.21 3.95
C VAL A 540 15.53 -12.41 3.02
N PHE A 541 15.15 -13.01 1.90
CA PHE A 541 14.23 -12.46 0.92
C PHE A 541 12.96 -13.33 0.91
N PRO A 542 11.93 -12.97 1.68
CA PRO A 542 10.65 -13.65 1.65
C PRO A 542 10.00 -13.55 0.26
N ASP A 543 9.33 -14.62 -0.16
CA ASP A 543 8.47 -14.58 -1.35
C ASP A 543 7.05 -14.11 -0.95
N GLY A 544 6.67 -12.89 -1.30
CA GLY A 544 5.33 -12.33 -1.09
C GLY A 544 4.33 -12.67 -2.20
N GLY A 545 4.72 -13.49 -3.17
CA GLY A 545 3.90 -13.91 -4.29
C GLY A 545 2.69 -14.75 -3.88
N CYS A 546 1.61 -14.61 -4.66
CA CYS A 546 0.40 -15.41 -4.54
C CYS A 546 0.69 -16.90 -4.81
N CYS A 547 0.04 -17.78 -4.05
CA CYS A 547 -0.01 -19.19 -4.40
C CYS A 547 -0.87 -19.42 -5.64
N PHE A 548 -0.68 -20.58 -6.25
CA PHE A 548 -1.58 -21.10 -7.25
C PHE A 548 -2.53 -22.14 -6.65
N VAL A 549 -3.69 -22.33 -7.27
CA VAL A 549 -4.56 -23.48 -7.06
C VAL A 549 -4.48 -24.34 -8.32
N ASP A 550 -4.18 -25.61 -8.12
CA ASP A 550 -4.19 -26.61 -9.16
C ASP A 550 -5.64 -27.02 -9.50
N ARG A 551 -6.08 -26.73 -10.74
CA ARG A 551 -7.44 -27.01 -11.24
C ARG A 551 -7.83 -28.49 -11.18
N GLU A 552 -6.88 -29.43 -11.26
CA GLU A 552 -7.20 -30.86 -11.28
C GLU A 552 -7.22 -31.48 -9.88
N THR A 553 -6.35 -30.99 -8.97
CA THR A 553 -6.23 -31.57 -7.62
C THR A 553 -6.88 -30.73 -6.52
N GLY A 554 -7.14 -29.45 -6.78
CA GLY A 554 -7.59 -28.47 -5.79
C GLY A 554 -6.51 -28.07 -4.78
N LYS A 555 -5.26 -28.54 -4.94
CA LYS A 555 -4.18 -28.22 -4.01
C LYS A 555 -3.65 -26.81 -4.22
N ARG A 556 -3.22 -26.18 -3.12
CA ARG A 556 -2.52 -24.91 -3.13
C ARG A 556 -1.02 -25.14 -3.35
N GLU A 557 -0.47 -24.49 -4.36
CA GLU A 557 0.91 -24.61 -4.81
C GLU A 557 1.60 -23.24 -4.63
N CYS A 558 2.32 -23.03 -3.52
CA CYS A 558 2.98 -21.75 -3.23
C CYS A 558 4.49 -21.75 -3.51
N ALA A 559 5.13 -22.92 -3.59
CA ALA A 559 6.55 -23.07 -3.88
C ALA A 559 6.75 -23.54 -5.32
N CYS A 560 6.47 -22.66 -6.27
CA CYS A 560 6.58 -22.93 -7.70
C CYS A 560 7.55 -21.97 -8.38
N ARG A 561 8.30 -22.47 -9.36
CA ARG A 561 9.18 -21.68 -10.24
C ARG A 561 8.89 -21.98 -11.70
N ASN A 562 9.19 -21.02 -12.59
CA ASN A 562 9.02 -21.25 -14.03
C ASN A 562 9.91 -22.42 -14.49
N GLY A 563 9.31 -23.37 -15.22
CA GLY A 563 9.99 -24.44 -15.93
C GLY A 563 10.22 -24.09 -17.41
N GLU A 564 10.41 -25.11 -18.24
CA GLU A 564 10.47 -24.96 -19.71
C GLU A 564 9.05 -24.88 -20.31
N ASP A 565 8.89 -24.24 -21.47
CA ASP A 565 7.69 -24.33 -22.33
C ASP A 565 6.30 -24.23 -21.64
N GLY A 566 6.09 -23.21 -20.81
CA GLY A 566 4.78 -22.98 -20.17
C GLY A 566 4.47 -23.97 -19.05
N GLU A 567 5.49 -24.58 -18.47
CA GLU A 567 5.41 -25.41 -17.28
C GLU A 567 5.86 -24.64 -16.03
N MET A 568 5.40 -25.09 -14.87
CA MET A 568 5.83 -24.69 -13.54
C MET A 568 6.40 -25.90 -12.82
N ILE A 569 7.51 -25.73 -12.13
CA ILE A 569 8.10 -26.75 -11.26
C ILE A 569 7.70 -26.39 -9.84
N CYS A 570 6.87 -27.22 -9.21
CA CYS A 570 6.29 -27.00 -7.90
C CYS A 570 6.73 -28.09 -6.92
N VAL A 571 7.15 -27.69 -5.72
CA VAL A 571 7.45 -28.63 -4.62
C VAL A 571 6.14 -29.23 -4.11
N ASP A 572 6.11 -30.53 -3.80
CA ASP A 572 4.92 -31.19 -3.23
C ASP A 572 4.38 -30.42 -2.00
N PRO A 573 3.17 -29.82 -2.07
CA PRO A 573 2.67 -28.91 -1.06
C PRO A 573 2.41 -29.60 0.27
N ASP A 574 2.21 -30.93 0.30
CA ASP A 574 1.93 -31.70 1.52
C ASP A 574 3.20 -32.17 2.25
N CYS A 575 4.38 -31.97 1.65
CA CYS A 575 5.63 -32.47 2.21
C CYS A 575 6.06 -31.67 3.44
N LYS A 576 5.89 -32.22 4.64
CA LYS A 576 6.33 -31.58 5.90
C LYS A 576 7.81 -31.84 6.25
N GLY A 577 8.55 -32.55 5.40
CA GLY A 577 9.95 -32.90 5.61
C GLY A 577 10.93 -31.77 5.29
N ALA A 578 12.22 -32.06 5.45
CA ALA A 578 13.29 -31.18 4.98
C ALA A 578 13.20 -31.00 3.46
N ALA A 579 13.61 -29.83 2.95
CA ALA A 579 13.37 -29.44 1.57
C ALA A 579 13.90 -30.45 0.54
N GLU A 580 15.09 -31.00 0.79
CA GLU A 580 15.75 -32.01 -0.05
C GLU A 580 15.04 -33.37 -0.07
N THR A 581 14.08 -33.59 0.83
CA THR A 581 13.27 -34.82 0.89
C THR A 581 11.93 -34.69 0.18
N CYS A 582 11.58 -33.49 -0.27
CA CYS A 582 10.32 -33.22 -0.95
C CYS A 582 10.47 -33.36 -2.47
N ASP A 583 9.52 -34.05 -3.09
CA ASP A 583 9.51 -34.23 -4.54
C ASP A 583 9.09 -32.93 -5.25
N GLU A 584 9.79 -32.57 -6.32
CA GLU A 584 9.33 -31.55 -7.28
C GLU A 584 8.45 -32.20 -8.36
N ARG A 585 7.41 -31.50 -8.78
CA ARG A 585 6.50 -31.90 -9.85
C ARG A 585 6.45 -30.83 -10.94
N VAL A 586 6.39 -31.27 -12.18
CA VAL A 586 6.16 -30.40 -13.33
C VAL A 586 4.65 -30.30 -13.56
N ILE A 587 4.10 -29.10 -13.52
CA ILE A 587 2.69 -28.80 -13.71
C ILE A 587 2.55 -27.81 -14.85
N ALA A 588 1.69 -28.08 -15.82
CA ALA A 588 1.47 -27.14 -16.91
C ALA A 588 0.83 -25.84 -16.39
N LYS A 589 1.31 -24.68 -16.81
CA LYS A 589 0.86 -23.36 -16.29
C LYS A 589 -0.63 -23.11 -16.51
N TRP A 590 -1.21 -23.63 -17.60
CA TRP A 590 -2.66 -23.51 -17.86
C TRP A 590 -3.55 -24.22 -16.82
N ARG A 591 -2.99 -25.15 -16.04
CA ARG A 591 -3.66 -25.87 -14.96
C ARG A 591 -3.61 -25.11 -13.62
N LEU A 592 -2.79 -24.08 -13.52
CA LEU A 592 -2.57 -23.32 -12.30
C LEU A 592 -3.29 -21.97 -12.39
N ASP A 593 -4.22 -21.74 -11.48
CA ASP A 593 -4.84 -20.42 -11.31
C ASP A 593 -4.21 -19.71 -10.13
N ARG A 594 -3.90 -18.43 -10.29
CA ARG A 594 -3.36 -17.62 -9.20
C ARG A 594 -4.48 -17.19 -8.26
N GLU A 595 -4.27 -17.29 -6.94
CA GLU A 595 -5.33 -16.99 -5.96
C GLU A 595 -5.42 -15.50 -5.55
N CYS A 596 -4.47 -14.65 -5.99
CA CYS A 596 -4.54 -13.17 -5.95
C CYS A 596 -3.99 -12.52 -7.23
N THR A 597 -4.25 -11.23 -7.46
CA THR A 597 -3.97 -10.55 -8.75
C THR A 597 -2.47 -10.29 -8.98
N LYS A 598 -1.79 -9.57 -8.07
CA LYS A 598 -0.38 -9.16 -8.26
C LYS A 598 0.54 -9.39 -7.05
N GLY A 599 0.01 -9.85 -5.92
CA GLY A 599 0.79 -10.17 -4.72
C GLY A 599 -0.11 -10.16 -3.47
N SER A 600 0.37 -10.74 -2.39
CA SER A 600 -0.45 -10.99 -1.19
C SER A 600 -0.73 -9.78 -0.28
N LEU A 601 -0.21 -8.58 -0.55
CA LEU A 601 -0.19 -7.54 0.49
C LEU A 601 0.94 -7.74 1.51
N TYR A 602 1.51 -8.96 1.63
CA TYR A 602 2.00 -9.46 2.92
C TYR A 602 0.94 -9.31 4.03
N ALA A 603 -0.34 -9.27 3.67
CA ALA A 603 -1.47 -9.17 4.59
C ALA A 603 -2.17 -10.53 4.67
N ASN A 604 -2.79 -10.86 5.81
CA ASN A 604 -3.66 -12.03 5.84
C ASN A 604 -4.93 -11.68 5.05
N MET A 605 -5.22 -12.44 3.99
CA MET A 605 -6.23 -12.07 3.01
C MET A 605 -7.60 -12.60 3.42
N ARG A 606 -8.65 -11.79 3.24
CA ARG A 606 -10.04 -12.20 3.53
C ARG A 606 -10.67 -13.04 2.44
N THR A 607 -10.15 -12.97 1.22
CA THR A 607 -10.74 -13.63 0.05
C THR A 607 -9.67 -13.96 -0.98
N ASN A 608 -10.02 -14.77 -1.97
CA ASN A 608 -9.23 -15.00 -3.18
C ASN A 608 -9.80 -14.22 -4.38
N VAL A 609 -9.15 -14.31 -5.55
CA VAL A 609 -9.59 -13.63 -6.80
C VAL A 609 -11.00 -14.01 -7.26
N TRP A 610 -11.55 -15.13 -6.80
CA TRP A 610 -12.91 -15.57 -7.14
C TRP A 610 -13.98 -15.04 -6.17
N GLY A 611 -13.55 -14.22 -5.20
CA GLY A 611 -14.38 -13.67 -4.15
C GLY A 611 -14.66 -14.64 -3.00
N GLU A 612 -14.17 -15.88 -3.00
CA GLU A 612 -14.52 -16.80 -1.93
C GLU A 612 -13.92 -16.34 -0.59
N PRO A 613 -14.71 -16.25 0.50
CA PRO A 613 -14.17 -15.94 1.82
C PRO A 613 -13.11 -16.97 2.24
N ARG A 614 -11.97 -16.50 2.73
CA ARG A 614 -10.85 -17.33 3.18
C ARG A 614 -10.36 -16.90 4.56
N ASP A 615 -10.16 -17.87 5.45
CA ASP A 615 -9.46 -17.72 6.74
C ASP A 615 -8.08 -18.38 6.72
N ASP A 616 -7.77 -19.12 5.66
CA ASP A 616 -6.58 -19.93 5.44
C ASP A 616 -5.53 -19.26 4.52
N LEU A 617 -5.74 -17.99 4.17
CA LEU A 617 -4.81 -17.16 3.37
C LEU A 617 -3.97 -16.24 4.25
N ARG A 618 -3.26 -16.82 5.21
CA ARG A 618 -2.50 -16.08 6.22
C ARG A 618 -1.08 -15.72 5.77
N TYR A 619 -0.95 -14.89 4.73
CA TYR A 619 0.34 -14.54 4.14
C TYR A 619 1.27 -13.74 5.07
N MET A 620 0.73 -12.86 5.91
CA MET A 620 1.54 -12.13 6.89
C MET A 620 2.20 -13.10 7.88
N ASP A 621 1.42 -14.08 8.36
CA ASP A 621 1.90 -15.09 9.30
C ASP A 621 3.11 -15.88 8.74
N THR A 622 3.18 -16.03 7.41
CA THR A 622 4.31 -16.71 6.75
C THR A 622 5.64 -16.01 6.98
N ILE A 623 5.66 -14.70 7.22
CA ILE A 623 6.89 -13.97 7.54
C ILE A 623 7.43 -14.40 8.91
N TYR A 624 6.56 -14.58 9.90
CA TYR A 624 6.95 -15.08 11.22
C TYR A 624 7.37 -16.56 11.19
N GLU A 625 6.76 -17.36 10.32
CA GLU A 625 7.21 -18.73 10.08
C GLU A 625 8.60 -18.77 9.45
N ILE A 626 8.93 -17.85 8.53
CA ILE A 626 10.28 -17.72 7.98
C ILE A 626 11.28 -17.32 9.08
N VAL A 627 10.93 -16.40 9.98
CA VAL A 627 11.79 -16.06 11.14
C VAL A 627 12.14 -17.32 11.94
N GLN A 628 11.14 -18.14 12.25
CA GLN A 628 11.33 -19.39 13.00
C GLN A 628 12.17 -20.42 12.23
N ASP A 629 11.91 -20.57 10.93
CA ASP A 629 12.66 -21.49 10.07
C ASP A 629 14.12 -21.04 9.92
N VAL A 630 14.36 -19.74 9.80
CA VAL A 630 15.71 -19.16 9.70
C VAL A 630 16.47 -19.37 11.01
N ASP A 631 15.86 -19.13 12.16
CA ASP A 631 16.47 -19.37 13.48
C ASP A 631 16.77 -20.86 13.74
N ALA A 632 15.93 -21.75 13.22
CA ALA A 632 16.11 -23.19 13.41
C ALA A 632 17.22 -23.76 12.52
N ASN A 633 17.39 -23.25 11.32
CA ASN A 633 18.25 -23.84 10.29
C ASN A 633 19.55 -23.08 10.03
N PHE A 634 19.65 -21.83 10.48
CA PHE A 634 20.84 -20.99 10.28
C PHE A 634 21.42 -20.49 11.61
N ARG A 635 22.68 -20.07 11.59
CA ARG A 635 23.38 -19.58 12.78
C ARG A 635 23.02 -18.12 13.04
N THR A 636 21.79 -17.89 13.47
CA THR A 636 21.31 -16.58 13.88
C THR A 636 21.79 -16.25 15.30
N ARG A 637 21.93 -14.95 15.58
CA ARG A 637 22.07 -14.45 16.95
C ARG A 637 20.71 -14.53 17.62
N SER A 638 20.66 -15.07 18.84
CA SER A 638 19.48 -14.97 19.67
C SER A 638 19.20 -13.50 19.98
N ALA A 639 17.93 -13.11 20.04
CA ALA A 639 17.52 -11.83 20.59
C ALA A 639 18.29 -11.58 21.91
N ALA A 640 18.91 -10.41 22.03
CA ALA A 640 19.49 -10.01 23.30
C ALA A 640 18.36 -10.04 24.34
N ALA A 641 18.55 -10.75 25.46
CA ALA A 641 17.59 -10.66 26.55
C ALA A 641 17.47 -9.17 26.94
N PRO A 642 16.25 -8.63 27.04
CA PRO A 642 16.02 -7.21 27.28
C PRO A 642 16.67 -6.69 28.56
#